data_AF-A0A2A3XS55-F1
#
_entry.id   AF-A0A2A3XS55-F1
#
_cell.length_a   1.000
_cell.length_b   1.000
_cell.length_c   1.000
_cell.angle_alpha   90.00
_cell.angle_beta   90.00
_cell.angle_gamma   90.00
#
_symmetry.space_group_name_H-M   'P 1'
#
loop_
_entity.id
_entity.type
_entity.pdbx_description
1 polymer ?
#
loop_
_entity_poly.entity_id
_entity_poly.type
_entity_poly.pdbx_seq_one_letter_code
_entity_poly.pdbx_strand_id
1 'polypeptide(L)'
;MSAAVTGRLVRAGDSRPHFGFPWLALVLGVATLIFAGFGWHAVTAESEAQVRIVVEGSPGHGISQSTVDAAHPDPIRSWKPLTFKVTADHLSSDQQHGRTDLGADVVLSTQWKNAEGTPNERRFTGAALRSSDDFDDRFAIGNTYLNNLGLGHGPLAVVAAAETAADVLGDGPIRTPVFWVAGTGLGILLTGTALAFSLRRRRHWERRYRRLATAQRRLARVALDLEALEVTYRTTPERRRPAGYTVAWRTLRDSTLELARTEAGVATAVRDPQTALSTQTGGLVDLFEASARELTTLADALLAAGAVHGNLSRRGAVFERITAPLNDAARELIIRLEAAPANVFSAKTMDDLRGRLRALLEASARSGRGTAGSGVEAWAEAERSLEGIARHIADVLRRYPHGKVRARRRDTEDLSGLRESLGLPGEASLALTVLDEANAVARALLGDVEAYDALSPARRPRGHRGRRGLRRLHPGSHGTPATGRRATIWWLSGTAVALVVSAIAAGLVTGTVLGRPGWELTGTDHLRSLTIDGQAEGITEEGIRRYLEDQFPRPIDVTLAVRDAEQYLQPTPRADSDLGVEVDPARRLEALWRVKGQFPRLLEPVTDELRPDQVIVPVMVFDDGRVAVPGQLTGATALGDGRRLGASNWTFPNLYVSSSGTAEVHVANGLEDLARGLQANGFRDQNVSGALLFWLLTVTLTLGLLTAAQVVRFGGLISARLGRFGRGGAALRRARADLDQLALGLDDSRLNTVAVLGAGAASSSAEADQRLFERALVMAWREAADLAALPLAARLSQHYVDRVTRLQRLVATLGGRDADVHRRTEALMEATRGVGGR
;
A
#
# COMPACT_ATOMS: atom_id res chain seq x y z
N MET A 1 26.99 43.14 -19.56
CA MET A 1 26.04 42.79 -18.47
C MET A 1 25.31 41.47 -18.70
N SER A 2 24.88 41.13 -19.93
CA SER A 2 24.25 39.83 -20.25
C SER A 2 25.16 38.63 -19.92
N ALA A 3 26.45 38.67 -20.32
CA ALA A 3 27.38 37.53 -20.19
C ALA A 3 27.66 37.03 -18.75
N ALA A 4 27.60 37.90 -17.73
CA ALA A 4 27.90 37.50 -16.34
C ALA A 4 26.72 36.81 -15.65
N VAL A 5 25.49 37.07 -16.11
CA VAL A 5 24.26 36.46 -15.58
C VAL A 5 23.97 35.14 -16.29
N THR A 6 24.23 35.02 -17.60
CA THR A 6 24.12 33.75 -18.34
C THR A 6 25.22 32.76 -17.99
N GLY A 7 26.47 33.20 -17.76
CA GLY A 7 27.61 32.31 -17.49
C GLY A 7 27.54 31.54 -16.16
N ARG A 8 26.91 32.09 -15.11
CA ARG A 8 26.71 31.38 -13.83
C ARG A 8 25.47 30.46 -13.82
N LEU A 9 24.56 30.62 -14.77
CA LEU A 9 23.35 29.78 -14.90
C LEU A 9 23.62 28.42 -15.55
N VAL A 10 24.78 28.23 -16.18
CA VAL A 10 25.14 27.01 -16.95
C VAL A 10 25.90 25.96 -16.11
N ARG A 11 26.43 26.30 -14.93
CA ARG A 11 27.24 25.37 -14.09
C ARG A 11 26.75 25.12 -12.67
N ALA A 12 25.52 25.49 -12.32
CA ALA A 12 24.97 25.12 -11.02
C ALA A 12 24.57 23.64 -11.02
N GLY A 13 25.48 22.82 -10.48
CA GLY A 13 25.41 21.36 -10.41
C GLY A 13 24.04 20.78 -10.06
N ASP A 14 23.78 19.65 -10.72
CA ASP A 14 22.57 18.82 -10.74
C ASP A 14 22.28 18.10 -9.40
N SER A 15 22.70 18.67 -8.26
CA SER A 15 22.53 18.06 -6.94
C SER A 15 21.12 18.34 -6.42
N ARG A 16 20.16 17.50 -6.82
CA ARG A 16 18.88 17.38 -6.10
C ARG A 16 19.19 17.07 -4.62
N PRO A 17 18.48 17.70 -3.65
CA PRO A 17 18.58 17.31 -2.25
C PRO A 17 18.41 15.80 -2.11
N HIS A 18 19.39 15.17 -1.47
CA HIS A 18 19.24 13.84 -0.92
C HIS A 18 18.32 13.97 0.30
N PHE A 19 17.01 14.04 0.06
CA PHE A 19 16.07 13.53 1.07
C PHE A 19 16.41 12.06 1.16
N GLY A 20 17.21 11.72 2.17
CA GLY A 20 17.98 10.49 2.24
C GLY A 20 17.24 9.29 1.67
N PHE A 21 17.98 8.42 0.99
CA PHE A 21 17.52 7.06 0.73
C PHE A 21 16.81 6.55 2.00
N PRO A 22 15.64 5.89 1.93
CA PRO A 22 14.87 5.51 3.11
C PRO A 22 15.57 4.35 3.82
N TRP A 23 16.79 4.60 4.28
CA TRP A 23 17.72 3.67 4.88
C TRP A 23 17.08 3.06 6.11
N LEU A 24 16.33 3.83 6.89
CA LEU A 24 15.57 3.33 8.03
C LEU A 24 14.55 2.28 7.59
N ALA A 25 13.76 2.54 6.53
CA ALA A 25 12.80 1.58 6.03
C ALA A 25 13.49 0.34 5.41
N LEU A 26 14.65 0.52 4.77
CA LEU A 26 15.43 -0.59 4.22
C LEU A 26 16.03 -1.46 5.32
N VAL A 27 16.66 -0.85 6.33
CA VAL A 27 17.23 -1.55 7.49
C VAL A 27 16.13 -2.27 8.27
N LEU A 28 14.99 -1.61 8.52
CA LEU A 28 13.83 -2.25 9.16
C LEU A 28 13.26 -3.39 8.30
N GLY A 29 13.18 -3.22 6.99
CA GLY A 29 12.71 -4.26 6.07
C GLY A 29 13.63 -5.48 6.05
N VAL A 30 14.94 -5.27 6.00
CA VAL A 30 15.95 -6.35 6.07
C VAL A 30 15.90 -7.04 7.43
N ALA A 31 15.83 -6.29 8.54
CA ALA A 31 15.71 -6.86 9.87
C ALA A 31 14.42 -7.67 10.03
N THR A 32 13.30 -7.20 9.47
CA THR A 32 12.02 -7.92 9.47
C THR A 32 12.11 -9.22 8.68
N LEU A 33 12.77 -9.22 7.52
CA LEU A 33 12.99 -10.44 6.73
C LEU A 33 13.88 -11.45 7.45
N ILE A 34 14.95 -10.99 8.10
CA ILE A 34 15.82 -11.84 8.91
C ILE A 34 15.03 -12.45 10.07
N PHE A 35 14.24 -11.65 10.79
CA PHE A 35 13.39 -12.13 11.89
C PHE A 35 12.35 -13.14 11.42
N ALA A 36 11.66 -12.87 10.31
CA ALA A 36 10.72 -13.81 9.71
C ALA A 36 11.41 -15.11 9.26
N GLY A 37 12.63 -15.02 8.73
CA GLY A 37 13.45 -16.18 8.35
C GLY A 37 13.86 -17.04 9.56
N PHE A 38 14.28 -16.42 10.66
CA PHE A 38 14.52 -17.13 11.92
C PHE A 38 13.25 -17.77 12.46
N GLY A 39 12.11 -17.10 12.36
CA GLY A 39 10.83 -17.66 12.78
C GLY A 39 10.37 -18.84 11.94
N TRP A 40 10.53 -18.76 10.63
CA TRP A 40 10.31 -19.89 9.73
C TRP A 40 11.20 -21.07 10.13
N HIS A 41 12.50 -20.84 10.25
CA HIS A 41 13.45 -21.87 10.64
C HIS A 41 13.13 -22.47 12.02
N ALA A 42 12.77 -21.65 13.02
CA ALA A 42 12.43 -22.12 14.36
C ALA A 42 11.15 -22.97 14.38
N VAL A 43 10.15 -22.64 13.56
CA VAL A 43 8.90 -23.39 13.44
C VAL A 43 9.08 -24.69 12.66
N THR A 44 9.99 -24.71 11.67
CA THR A 44 10.26 -25.89 10.82
C THR A 44 11.45 -26.74 11.29
N ALA A 45 12.14 -26.35 12.37
CA ALA A 45 13.31 -27.07 12.83
C ALA A 45 12.91 -28.45 13.37
N GLU A 46 13.69 -29.46 13.02
CA GLU A 46 13.58 -30.82 13.53
C GLU A 46 14.50 -31.00 14.76
N SER A 47 14.12 -31.89 15.67
CA SER A 47 15.00 -32.31 16.76
C SER A 47 16.17 -33.14 16.21
N GLU A 48 17.38 -32.93 16.73
CA GLU A 48 18.60 -33.65 16.31
C GLU A 48 19.24 -34.48 17.42
N ALA A 49 19.06 -34.11 18.70
CA ALA A 49 19.63 -34.86 19.80
C ALA A 49 18.87 -36.19 19.99
N GLN A 50 19.52 -37.19 20.55
CA GLN A 50 18.93 -38.52 20.71
C GLN A 50 18.50 -38.76 22.17
N VAL A 51 17.40 -39.48 22.33
CA VAL A 51 16.99 -40.04 23.62
C VAL A 51 17.67 -41.39 23.81
N ARG A 52 18.41 -41.54 24.90
CA ARG A 52 19.01 -42.81 25.30
C ARG A 52 18.09 -43.53 26.27
N ILE A 53 17.50 -44.64 25.84
CA ILE A 53 16.67 -45.50 26.69
C ILE A 53 17.55 -46.51 27.41
N VAL A 54 17.41 -46.61 28.73
CA VAL A 54 18.11 -47.58 29.58
C VAL A 54 17.09 -48.39 30.36
N VAL A 55 17.02 -49.69 30.11
CA VAL A 55 16.12 -50.60 30.82
C VAL A 55 16.88 -51.27 31.98
N GLU A 56 16.39 -51.09 33.21
CA GLU A 56 16.92 -51.74 34.40
C GLU A 56 16.02 -52.87 34.88
N GLY A 57 16.63 -54.01 35.20
CA GLY A 57 15.94 -55.20 35.70
C GLY A 57 15.11 -55.91 34.63
N SER A 58 14.03 -56.54 35.06
CA SER A 58 13.08 -57.25 34.19
C SER A 58 11.66 -56.74 34.45
N PRO A 59 11.27 -55.59 33.88
CA PRO A 59 10.02 -54.89 34.17
C PRO A 59 8.71 -55.59 33.78
N GLY A 60 8.78 -56.82 33.27
CA GLY A 60 7.63 -57.60 32.80
C GLY A 60 7.20 -57.22 31.37
N HIS A 61 6.10 -57.82 30.90
CA HIS A 61 5.43 -57.42 29.64
C HIS A 61 6.34 -57.46 28.39
N GLY A 62 7.32 -58.37 28.35
CA GLY A 62 8.26 -58.47 27.21
C GLY A 62 9.27 -57.32 27.10
N ILE A 63 9.36 -56.44 28.10
CA ILE A 63 10.26 -55.29 28.10
C ILE A 63 11.67 -55.71 28.52
N SER A 64 12.62 -55.50 27.63
CA SER A 64 14.07 -55.68 27.83
C SER A 64 14.82 -54.68 26.97
N GLN A 65 16.11 -54.45 27.23
CA GLN A 65 16.90 -53.55 26.37
C GLN A 65 16.86 -53.99 24.90
N SER A 66 17.03 -55.28 24.63
CA SER A 66 17.00 -55.81 23.25
C SER A 66 15.65 -55.67 22.56
N THR A 67 14.53 -55.78 23.29
CA THR A 67 13.19 -55.65 22.69
C THR A 67 12.82 -54.19 22.48
N VAL A 68 13.26 -53.27 23.35
CA VAL A 68 13.08 -51.83 23.15
C VAL A 68 13.92 -51.33 21.97
N ASP A 69 15.19 -51.74 21.89
CA ASP A 69 16.08 -51.38 20.77
C ASP A 69 15.56 -51.93 19.42
N ALA A 70 14.91 -53.11 19.43
CA ALA A 70 14.29 -53.69 18.23
C ALA A 70 12.95 -53.03 17.86
N ALA A 71 12.17 -52.56 18.83
CA ALA A 71 10.85 -51.97 18.61
C ALA A 71 10.90 -50.59 17.94
N HIS A 72 12.00 -49.86 18.07
CA HIS A 72 12.21 -48.60 17.37
C HIS A 72 13.65 -48.51 16.84
N PRO A 73 13.93 -48.99 15.62
CA PRO A 73 15.29 -49.03 15.07
C PRO A 73 15.87 -47.65 14.78
N ASP A 74 15.02 -46.66 14.51
CA ASP A 74 15.45 -45.27 14.36
C ASP A 74 15.58 -44.59 15.74
N PRO A 75 16.59 -43.73 15.97
CA PRO A 75 16.74 -43.07 17.26
C PRO A 75 15.64 -42.02 17.49
N ILE A 76 15.00 -42.07 18.66
CA ILE A 76 14.04 -41.04 19.10
C ILE A 76 14.76 -39.71 19.23
N ARG A 77 14.21 -38.67 18.58
CA ARG A 77 14.84 -37.35 18.48
C ARG A 77 14.25 -36.35 19.47
N SER A 78 15.12 -35.71 20.26
CA SER A 78 14.82 -34.66 21.24
C SER A 78 15.63 -33.37 20.96
N TRP A 79 15.25 -32.28 21.61
CA TRP A 79 15.95 -30.98 21.48
C TRP A 79 17.23 -30.89 22.30
N LYS A 80 17.29 -31.68 23.37
CA LYS A 80 18.43 -31.83 24.26
C LYS A 80 18.69 -33.33 24.42
N PRO A 81 19.95 -33.76 24.63
CA PRO A 81 20.21 -35.16 24.96
C PRO A 81 19.44 -35.52 26.23
N LEU A 82 18.65 -36.59 26.18
CA LEU A 82 17.83 -37.06 27.28
C LEU A 82 18.18 -38.52 27.59
N THR A 83 18.33 -38.84 28.87
CA THR A 83 18.42 -40.23 29.34
C THR A 83 17.08 -40.65 29.94
N PHE A 84 16.43 -41.63 29.32
CA PHE A 84 15.15 -42.19 29.74
C PHE A 84 15.36 -43.57 30.37
N LYS A 85 15.18 -43.67 31.68
CA LYS A 85 15.41 -44.90 32.44
C LYS A 85 14.09 -45.60 32.75
N VAL A 86 14.04 -46.91 32.54
CA VAL A 86 12.87 -47.74 32.82
C VAL A 86 13.21 -48.69 33.96
N THR A 87 12.35 -48.76 34.97
CA THR A 87 12.53 -49.64 36.13
C THR A 87 11.28 -50.46 36.41
N ALA A 88 11.51 -51.68 36.90
CA ALA A 88 10.47 -52.56 37.43
C ALA A 88 9.95 -52.12 38.80
N ASP A 89 10.72 -51.30 39.53
CA ASP A 89 10.39 -50.91 40.90
C ASP A 89 9.40 -49.74 40.93
N HIS A 90 8.64 -49.62 42.02
CA HIS A 90 7.88 -48.41 42.30
C HIS A 90 8.81 -47.25 42.67
N LEU A 91 8.42 -46.03 42.29
CA LEU A 91 9.12 -44.80 42.63
C LEU A 91 8.94 -44.45 44.11
N SER A 92 10.00 -43.98 44.77
CA SER A 92 9.86 -43.37 46.10
C SER A 92 9.23 -41.97 46.00
N SER A 93 8.69 -41.47 47.11
CA SER A 93 8.17 -40.10 47.20
C SER A 93 9.21 -39.05 46.78
N ASP A 94 10.46 -39.21 47.21
CA ASP A 94 11.54 -38.27 46.89
C ASP A 94 11.97 -38.36 45.42
N GLN A 95 11.93 -39.54 44.80
CA GLN A 95 12.17 -39.69 43.36
C GLN A 95 11.06 -39.05 42.55
N GLN A 96 9.80 -39.32 42.90
CA GLN A 96 8.64 -38.79 42.18
C GLN A 96 8.62 -37.26 42.16
N HIS A 97 8.98 -36.62 43.28
CA HIS A 97 9.03 -35.16 43.41
C HIS A 97 10.38 -34.54 43.00
N GLY A 98 11.31 -35.33 42.44
CA GLY A 98 12.62 -34.83 41.99
C GLY A 98 13.53 -34.29 43.11
N ARG A 99 13.34 -34.76 44.35
CA ARG A 99 14.14 -34.34 45.53
C ARG A 99 15.47 -35.08 45.66
N THR A 100 15.67 -36.12 44.87
CA THR A 100 16.89 -36.95 44.83
C THR A 100 17.43 -37.03 43.40
N ASP A 101 18.73 -37.21 43.25
CA ASP A 101 19.33 -37.50 41.94
C ASP A 101 18.79 -38.85 41.41
N LEU A 102 18.18 -38.79 40.22
CA LEU A 102 17.57 -39.93 39.55
C LEU A 102 18.58 -40.76 38.74
N GLY A 103 19.78 -40.22 38.48
CA GLY A 103 20.76 -40.84 37.57
C GLY A 103 20.33 -40.86 36.09
N ALA A 104 19.20 -40.26 35.76
CA ALA A 104 18.62 -40.12 34.44
C ALA A 104 17.77 -38.82 34.40
N ASP A 105 17.38 -38.35 33.22
CA ASP A 105 16.48 -37.19 33.10
C ASP A 105 15.04 -37.56 33.44
N VAL A 106 14.65 -38.78 33.06
CA VAL A 106 13.34 -39.37 33.36
C VAL A 106 13.52 -40.78 33.90
N VAL A 107 12.76 -41.15 34.93
CA VAL A 107 12.63 -42.53 35.40
C VAL A 107 11.17 -42.95 35.32
N LEU A 108 10.87 -43.95 34.48
CA LEU A 108 9.55 -44.55 34.32
C LEU A 108 9.45 -45.85 35.11
N SER A 109 8.45 -45.96 35.98
CA SER A 109 8.08 -47.22 36.63
C SER A 109 7.07 -47.98 35.77
N THR A 110 7.32 -49.28 35.54
CA THR A 110 6.40 -50.15 34.78
C THR A 110 5.23 -50.68 35.59
N GLN A 111 5.20 -50.38 36.89
CA GLN A 111 4.09 -50.72 37.79
C GLN A 111 2.84 -49.93 37.39
N TRP A 112 1.67 -50.57 37.43
CA TRP A 112 0.40 -49.95 37.03
C TRP A 112 -0.43 -49.44 38.21
N LYS A 113 -0.23 -49.96 39.42
CA LYS A 113 -0.91 -49.53 40.66
C LYS A 113 0.11 -49.09 41.72
N ASN A 114 -0.20 -47.97 42.37
CA ASN A 114 0.57 -47.49 43.53
C ASN A 114 0.57 -48.54 44.65
N ALA A 115 1.70 -48.70 45.34
CA ALA A 115 1.74 -49.53 46.53
C ALA A 115 1.04 -48.79 47.69
N GLU A 116 0.18 -49.51 48.41
CA GLU A 116 -0.48 -49.00 49.60
C GLU A 116 0.53 -48.86 50.74
N GLY A 117 0.40 -47.79 51.55
CA GLY A 117 1.33 -47.49 52.64
C GLY A 117 1.04 -46.14 53.29
N THR A 118 1.73 -45.84 54.39
CA THR A 118 1.70 -44.51 55.01
C THR A 118 2.29 -43.45 54.06
N PRO A 119 2.03 -42.14 54.23
CA PRO A 119 2.50 -41.11 53.30
C PRO A 119 4.01 -41.12 52.99
N ASN A 120 4.85 -41.59 53.92
CA ASN A 120 6.30 -41.70 53.74
C ASN A 120 6.75 -43.07 53.18
N GLU A 121 5.94 -44.11 53.30
CA GLU A 121 6.20 -45.45 52.76
C GLU A 121 5.54 -45.68 51.41
N ARG A 122 4.63 -44.78 51.01
CA ARG A 122 3.88 -44.85 49.77
C ARG A 122 4.84 -44.92 48.59
N ARG A 123 4.62 -45.90 47.72
CA ARG A 123 5.40 -46.06 46.49
C ARG A 123 4.51 -45.78 45.29
N PHE A 124 5.07 -45.07 44.34
CA PHE A 124 4.32 -44.43 43.26
C PHE A 124 4.64 -45.05 41.91
N THR A 125 3.66 -45.01 41.01
CA THR A 125 3.81 -45.40 39.60
C THR A 125 3.93 -44.18 38.70
N GLY A 126 4.18 -44.41 37.41
CA GLY A 126 4.32 -43.35 36.41
C GLY A 126 5.77 -42.89 36.24
N ALA A 127 5.97 -41.59 35.95
CA ALA A 127 7.26 -41.02 35.63
C ALA A 127 7.75 -40.02 36.69
N ALA A 128 9.05 -40.04 36.97
CA ALA A 128 9.79 -39.06 37.76
C ALA A 128 10.72 -38.24 36.86
N LEU A 129 10.89 -36.95 37.17
CA LEU A 129 11.72 -36.00 36.41
C LEU A 129 12.87 -35.47 37.27
N ARG A 130 14.07 -35.31 36.67
CA ARG A 130 15.30 -34.91 37.38
C ARG A 130 15.26 -33.51 38.01
N SER A 131 14.61 -32.55 37.38
CA SER A 131 14.69 -31.14 37.78
C SER A 131 13.39 -30.34 37.62
N SER A 132 12.25 -31.02 37.56
CA SER A 132 10.95 -30.37 37.38
C SER A 132 9.92 -30.99 38.30
N ASP A 133 9.20 -30.15 39.06
CA ASP A 133 7.99 -30.52 39.81
C ASP A 133 6.70 -30.42 38.99
N ASP A 134 6.85 -30.33 37.66
CA ASP A 134 5.71 -30.24 36.76
C ASP A 134 4.95 -31.57 36.74
N PHE A 135 3.80 -31.54 37.42
CA PHE A 135 2.87 -32.65 37.53
C PHE A 135 2.32 -33.03 36.15
N ASP A 136 2.08 -32.06 35.27
CA ASP A 136 1.45 -32.29 33.97
C ASP A 136 2.37 -33.11 33.06
N ASP A 137 3.67 -32.80 33.05
CA ASP A 137 4.68 -33.49 32.25
C ASP A 137 4.86 -34.95 32.70
N ARG A 138 5.00 -35.16 34.01
CA ARG A 138 5.12 -36.50 34.62
C ARG A 138 3.88 -37.34 34.34
N PHE A 139 2.72 -36.73 34.49
CA PHE A 139 1.44 -37.37 34.23
C PHE A 139 1.29 -37.73 32.76
N ALA A 140 1.67 -36.84 31.84
CA ALA A 140 1.64 -37.12 30.40
C ALA A 140 2.51 -38.33 30.03
N ILE A 141 3.77 -38.36 30.47
CA ILE A 141 4.70 -39.47 30.19
C ILE A 141 4.18 -40.79 30.77
N GLY A 142 3.79 -40.80 32.05
CA GLY A 142 3.28 -42.00 32.71
C GLY A 142 1.97 -42.50 32.10
N ASN A 143 1.07 -41.59 31.74
CA ASN A 143 -0.21 -41.95 31.13
C ASN A 143 -0.03 -42.46 29.70
N THR A 144 0.94 -41.94 28.92
CA THR A 144 1.27 -42.50 27.60
C THR A 144 1.71 -43.97 27.73
N TYR A 145 2.57 -44.28 28.70
CA TYR A 145 2.95 -45.68 28.96
C TYR A 145 1.73 -46.55 29.28
N LEU A 146 0.89 -46.15 30.23
CA LEU A 146 -0.29 -46.92 30.64
C LEU A 146 -1.33 -47.07 29.52
N ASN A 147 -1.53 -46.04 28.71
CA ASN A 147 -2.42 -46.10 27.55
C ASN A 147 -1.95 -47.16 26.57
N ASN A 148 -0.66 -47.15 26.21
CA ASN A 148 -0.08 -48.11 25.28
C ASN A 148 -0.02 -49.53 25.86
N LEU A 149 0.20 -49.67 27.15
CA LEU A 149 0.12 -50.97 27.84
C LEU A 149 -1.27 -51.60 27.69
N GLY A 150 -2.34 -50.79 27.78
CA GLY A 150 -3.73 -51.20 27.55
C GLY A 150 -4.06 -51.55 26.10
N LEU A 151 -3.29 -51.02 25.14
CA LEU A 151 -3.36 -51.40 23.72
C LEU A 151 -2.57 -52.68 23.40
N GLY A 152 -1.97 -53.31 24.42
CA GLY A 152 -1.19 -54.53 24.28
C GLY A 152 0.27 -54.29 23.94
N HIS A 153 0.79 -53.07 24.11
CA HIS A 153 2.20 -52.76 23.87
C HIS A 153 3.07 -53.01 25.11
N GLY A 154 4.22 -53.64 24.90
CA GLY A 154 5.27 -53.80 25.90
C GLY A 154 6.43 -52.84 25.61
N PRO A 155 7.43 -53.24 24.81
CA PRO A 155 8.52 -52.35 24.42
C PRO A 155 8.04 -51.08 23.69
N LEU A 156 6.99 -51.13 22.86
CA LEU A 156 6.45 -49.94 22.19
C LEU A 156 5.81 -48.94 23.16
N ALA A 157 5.31 -49.39 24.32
CA ALA A 157 4.78 -48.50 25.35
C ALA A 157 5.88 -47.65 25.99
N VAL A 158 7.07 -48.24 26.17
CA VAL A 158 8.26 -47.53 26.65
C VAL A 158 8.74 -46.51 25.61
N VAL A 159 8.80 -46.92 24.35
CA VAL A 159 9.17 -46.05 23.23
C VAL A 159 8.23 -44.85 23.13
N ALA A 160 6.92 -45.06 23.18
CA ALA A 160 5.93 -43.99 23.14
C ALA A 160 6.03 -43.02 24.33
N ALA A 161 6.35 -43.55 25.52
CA ALA A 161 6.60 -42.72 26.70
C ALA A 161 7.91 -41.91 26.57
N ALA A 162 8.95 -42.50 25.97
CA ALA A 162 10.21 -41.80 25.68
C ALA A 162 10.03 -40.72 24.60
N GLU A 163 9.20 -40.95 23.58
CA GLU A 163 8.80 -39.92 22.60
C GLU A 163 8.04 -38.78 23.27
N THR A 164 7.08 -39.11 24.15
CA THR A 164 6.35 -38.09 24.92
C THR A 164 7.32 -37.27 25.80
N ALA A 165 8.29 -37.92 26.44
CA ALA A 165 9.32 -37.22 27.22
C ALA A 165 10.20 -36.32 26.35
N ALA A 166 10.56 -36.77 25.14
CA ALA A 166 11.34 -35.98 24.17
C ALA A 166 10.61 -34.69 23.77
N ASP A 167 9.30 -34.79 23.60
CA ASP A 167 8.43 -33.67 23.23
C ASP A 167 8.23 -32.68 24.37
N VAL A 168 7.92 -33.20 25.57
CA VAL A 168 7.52 -32.38 26.71
C VAL A 168 8.71 -31.72 27.41
N LEU A 169 9.85 -32.42 27.53
CA LEU A 169 11.03 -31.91 28.25
C LEU A 169 12.02 -31.17 27.33
N GLY A 170 11.79 -31.20 26.03
CA GLY A 170 12.66 -30.56 25.04
C GLY A 170 12.40 -29.07 24.93
N ASP A 171 13.11 -28.22 25.70
CA ASP A 171 13.15 -26.77 25.42
C ASP A 171 13.87 -26.51 24.08
N GLY A 172 13.14 -26.61 22.99
CA GLY A 172 13.58 -26.16 21.67
C GLY A 172 13.49 -24.64 21.52
N PRO A 173 13.85 -24.10 20.35
CA PRO A 173 13.56 -22.70 20.03
C PRO A 173 12.06 -22.42 20.18
N ILE A 174 11.69 -21.17 20.49
CA ILE A 174 10.28 -20.76 20.59
C ILE A 174 9.58 -21.11 19.28
N ARG A 175 8.67 -22.09 19.26
CA ARG A 175 7.94 -22.51 18.05
C ARG A 175 6.54 -21.93 17.95
N THR A 176 6.12 -21.11 18.91
CA THR A 176 4.79 -20.54 18.92
C THR A 176 4.61 -19.63 17.69
N PRO A 177 3.74 -19.98 16.72
CA PRO A 177 3.60 -19.21 15.50
C PRO A 177 3.18 -17.76 15.77
N VAL A 178 2.39 -17.55 16.84
CA VAL A 178 1.92 -16.24 17.29
C VAL A 178 3.08 -15.28 17.57
N PHE A 179 4.14 -15.73 18.24
CA PHE A 179 5.28 -14.89 18.58
C PHE A 179 5.98 -14.37 17.31
N TRP A 180 6.25 -15.27 16.37
CA TRP A 180 6.95 -14.94 15.12
C TRP A 180 6.11 -14.10 14.17
N VAL A 181 4.81 -14.41 14.03
CA VAL A 181 3.90 -13.61 13.20
C VAL A 181 3.72 -12.22 13.82
N ALA A 182 3.64 -12.09 15.15
CA ALA A 182 3.52 -10.80 15.82
C ALA A 182 4.76 -9.92 15.63
N GLY A 183 5.95 -10.47 15.84
CA GLY A 183 7.20 -9.74 15.61
C GLY A 183 7.35 -9.33 14.13
N THR A 184 6.98 -10.21 13.20
CA THR A 184 6.98 -9.90 11.76
C THR A 184 5.98 -8.80 11.42
N GLY A 185 4.76 -8.87 11.95
CA GLY A 185 3.73 -7.84 11.78
C GLY A 185 4.16 -6.47 12.29
N LEU A 186 4.80 -6.42 13.46
CA LEU A 186 5.40 -5.19 14.01
C LEU A 186 6.50 -4.64 13.09
N GLY A 187 7.40 -5.50 12.61
CA GLY A 187 8.48 -5.12 11.70
C GLY A 187 7.97 -4.55 10.37
N ILE A 188 6.95 -5.18 9.78
CA ILE A 188 6.29 -4.68 8.57
C ILE A 188 5.61 -3.33 8.84
N LEU A 189 4.92 -3.17 9.98
CA LEU A 189 4.28 -1.90 10.36
C LEU A 189 5.31 -0.77 10.47
N LEU A 190 6.43 -1.00 11.15
CA LEU A 190 7.52 -0.03 11.28
C LEU A 190 8.14 0.31 9.91
N THR A 191 8.35 -0.71 9.07
CA THR A 191 8.85 -0.52 7.70
C THR A 191 7.89 0.32 6.86
N GLY A 192 6.60 -0.02 6.86
CA GLY A 192 5.56 0.68 6.11
C GLY A 192 5.35 2.12 6.59
N THR A 193 5.44 2.38 7.90
CA THR A 193 5.32 3.74 8.45
C THR A 193 6.53 4.61 8.10
N ALA A 194 7.75 4.07 8.24
CA ALA A 194 8.97 4.77 7.83
C ALA A 194 8.96 5.10 6.32
N LEU A 195 8.52 4.14 5.49
CA LEU A 195 8.39 4.32 4.05
C LEU A 195 7.32 5.38 3.71
N ALA A 196 6.14 5.33 4.35
CA ALA A 196 5.08 6.31 4.16
C ALA A 196 5.51 7.72 4.56
N PHE A 197 6.24 7.87 5.66
CA PHE A 197 6.80 9.15 6.10
C PHE A 197 7.79 9.71 5.07
N SER A 198 8.71 8.88 4.59
CA SER A 198 9.69 9.27 3.54
C SER A 198 9.00 9.70 2.24
N LEU A 199 7.96 8.97 1.81
CA LEU A 199 7.15 9.28 0.63
C LEU A 199 6.40 10.61 0.79
N ARG A 200 5.81 10.88 1.96
CA ARG A 200 5.13 12.15 2.24
C ARG A 200 6.11 13.33 2.16
N ARG A 201 7.24 13.25 2.86
CA ARG A 201 8.31 14.26 2.85
C ARG A 201 8.75 14.58 1.42
N ARG A 202 9.03 13.54 0.62
CA ARG A 202 9.45 13.68 -0.77
C ARG A 202 8.37 14.31 -1.66
N ARG A 203 7.09 13.88 -1.53
CA ARG A 203 5.98 14.48 -2.29
C ARG A 203 5.77 15.96 -1.97
N HIS A 204 5.89 16.35 -0.71
CA HIS A 204 5.78 17.75 -0.31
C HIS A 204 6.90 18.59 -0.93
N TRP A 205 8.13 18.08 -0.90
CA TRP A 205 9.25 18.72 -1.57
C TRP A 205 9.06 18.82 -3.09
N GLU A 206 8.70 17.72 -3.76
CA GLU A 206 8.48 17.71 -5.22
C GLU A 206 7.41 18.70 -5.67
N ARG A 207 6.39 18.96 -4.83
CA ARG A 207 5.39 19.99 -5.11
C ARG A 207 6.00 21.39 -5.05
N ARG A 208 6.79 21.69 -4.02
CA ARG A 208 7.48 23.00 -3.87
C ARG A 208 8.49 23.23 -4.98
N TYR A 209 9.29 22.22 -5.29
CA TYR A 209 10.25 22.26 -6.40
C TYR A 209 9.55 22.54 -7.74
N ARG A 210 8.42 21.87 -8.03
CA ARG A 210 7.64 22.11 -9.26
C ARG A 210 7.09 23.54 -9.34
N ARG A 211 6.61 24.09 -8.22
CA ARG A 211 6.15 25.49 -8.15
C ARG A 211 7.30 26.46 -8.42
N LEU A 212 8.43 26.28 -7.75
CA LEU A 212 9.63 27.08 -7.96
C LEU A 212 10.08 27.03 -9.43
N ALA A 213 10.22 25.83 -10.01
CA ALA A 213 10.62 25.66 -11.40
C ALA A 213 9.67 26.37 -12.37
N THR A 214 8.36 26.35 -12.10
CA THR A 214 7.36 27.07 -12.90
C THR A 214 7.52 28.58 -12.79
N ALA A 215 7.77 29.09 -11.58
CA ALA A 215 8.03 30.52 -11.34
C ALA A 215 9.34 31.00 -12.01
N GLN A 216 10.42 30.20 -11.91
CA GLN A 216 11.69 30.47 -12.58
C GLN A 216 11.54 30.55 -14.11
N ARG A 217 10.70 29.69 -14.72
CA ARG A 217 10.39 29.77 -16.15
C ARG A 217 9.65 31.07 -16.51
N ARG A 218 8.72 31.51 -15.67
CA ARG A 218 8.00 32.79 -15.87
C ARG A 218 8.94 33.98 -15.78
N LEU A 219 9.79 34.02 -14.76
CA LEU A 219 10.81 35.06 -14.62
C LEU A 219 11.77 35.08 -15.82
N ALA A 220 12.23 33.90 -16.27
CA ALA A 220 13.09 33.81 -17.44
C ALA A 220 12.41 34.34 -18.71
N ARG A 221 11.11 34.08 -18.87
CA ARG A 221 10.30 34.65 -19.96
C ARG A 221 10.16 36.17 -19.84
N VAL A 222 9.92 36.71 -18.66
CA VAL A 222 9.85 38.17 -18.49
C VAL A 222 11.20 38.82 -18.80
N ALA A 223 12.30 38.22 -18.34
CA ALA A 223 13.64 38.69 -18.68
C ALA A 223 13.93 38.61 -20.19
N LEU A 224 13.29 37.66 -20.90
CA LEU A 224 13.27 37.58 -22.37
C LEU A 224 12.53 38.76 -22.98
N ASP A 225 11.30 38.97 -22.53
CA ASP A 225 10.43 40.02 -23.04
C ASP A 225 10.97 41.42 -22.76
N LEU A 226 11.78 41.61 -21.71
CA LEU A 226 12.39 42.90 -21.34
C LEU A 226 13.28 43.48 -22.45
N GLU A 227 14.02 42.65 -23.20
CA GLU A 227 14.84 43.14 -24.32
C GLU A 227 13.97 43.59 -25.51
N ALA A 228 12.92 42.84 -25.82
CA ALA A 228 11.95 43.22 -26.86
C ALA A 228 11.18 44.49 -26.48
N LEU A 229 10.83 44.61 -25.19
CA LEU A 229 10.19 45.78 -24.59
C LEU A 229 11.11 47.00 -24.58
N GLU A 230 12.42 46.83 -24.36
CA GLU A 230 13.38 47.92 -24.43
C GLU A 230 13.46 48.49 -25.85
N VAL A 231 13.50 47.62 -26.86
CA VAL A 231 13.47 48.03 -28.28
C VAL A 231 12.18 48.80 -28.56
N THR A 232 11.01 48.27 -28.21
CA THR A 232 9.72 48.95 -28.45
C THR A 232 9.59 50.27 -27.68
N TYR A 233 10.11 50.34 -26.45
CA TYR A 233 10.14 51.57 -25.66
C TYR A 233 11.01 52.63 -26.34
N ARG A 234 12.22 52.28 -26.77
CA ARG A 234 13.16 53.20 -27.44
C ARG A 234 12.67 53.65 -28.83
N THR A 235 12.02 52.76 -29.59
CA THR A 235 11.47 53.08 -30.92
C THR A 235 10.21 53.94 -30.88
N THR A 236 9.49 53.95 -29.75
CA THR A 236 8.30 54.79 -29.58
C THR A 236 8.72 56.26 -29.35
N PRO A 237 8.26 57.25 -30.15
CA PRO A 237 8.65 58.65 -29.97
C PRO A 237 8.27 59.20 -28.58
N GLU A 238 9.13 60.01 -27.96
CA GLU A 238 8.92 60.55 -26.60
C GLU A 238 7.59 61.31 -26.43
N ARG A 239 7.18 62.06 -27.47
CA ARG A 239 5.90 62.80 -27.48
C ARG A 239 4.65 61.89 -27.43
N ARG A 240 4.81 60.58 -27.66
CA ARG A 240 3.72 59.58 -27.66
C ARG A 240 3.77 58.63 -26.47
N ARG A 241 4.67 58.84 -25.50
CA ARG A 241 4.80 58.00 -24.30
C ARG A 241 3.98 58.61 -23.16
N PRO A 242 2.83 58.02 -22.76
CA PRO A 242 2.13 58.49 -21.57
C PRO A 242 2.94 58.21 -20.29
N ALA A 243 2.65 58.96 -19.22
CA ALA A 243 3.36 58.82 -17.94
C ALA A 243 3.27 57.39 -17.37
N GLY A 244 2.08 56.77 -17.45
CA GLY A 244 1.86 55.39 -17.00
C GLY A 244 2.70 54.34 -17.75
N TYR A 245 2.96 54.53 -19.05
CA TYR A 245 3.83 53.64 -19.83
C TYR A 245 5.29 53.70 -19.35
N THR A 246 5.78 54.91 -19.02
CA THR A 246 7.15 55.10 -18.54
C THR A 246 7.34 54.60 -17.11
N VAL A 247 6.35 54.79 -16.24
CA VAL A 247 6.35 54.25 -14.87
C VAL A 247 6.35 52.73 -14.91
N ALA A 248 5.42 52.11 -15.64
CA ALA A 248 5.34 50.65 -15.76
C ALA A 248 6.63 50.05 -16.35
N TRP A 249 7.26 50.68 -17.34
CA TRP A 249 8.54 50.24 -17.89
C TRP A 249 9.66 50.22 -16.83
N ARG A 250 9.81 51.30 -16.05
CA ARG A 250 10.81 51.36 -14.97
C ARG A 250 10.54 50.32 -13.89
N THR A 251 9.29 50.19 -13.48
CA THR A 251 8.85 49.17 -12.50
C THR A 251 9.14 47.76 -13.00
N LEU A 252 8.86 47.42 -14.26
CA LEU A 252 9.19 46.11 -14.82
C LEU A 252 10.70 45.83 -14.72
N ARG A 253 11.51 46.79 -15.15
CA ARG A 253 12.96 46.65 -15.21
C ARG A 253 13.57 46.46 -13.83
N ASP A 254 13.19 47.33 -12.89
CA ASP A 254 13.78 47.36 -11.56
C ASP A 254 13.30 46.14 -10.73
N SER A 255 12.01 45.80 -10.79
CA SER A 255 11.44 44.63 -10.08
C SER A 255 11.88 43.29 -10.66
N THR A 256 12.13 43.19 -11.99
CA THR A 256 12.71 41.96 -12.58
C THR A 256 14.12 41.72 -12.07
N LEU A 257 14.91 42.79 -11.91
CA LEU A 257 16.28 42.72 -11.40
C LEU A 257 16.29 42.33 -9.91
N GLU A 258 15.40 42.91 -9.12
CA GLU A 258 15.24 42.55 -7.71
C GLU A 258 14.81 41.09 -7.54
N LEU A 259 13.84 40.61 -8.33
CA LEU A 259 13.39 39.22 -8.27
C LEU A 259 14.48 38.24 -8.74
N ALA A 260 15.29 38.59 -9.73
CA ALA A 260 16.43 37.79 -10.16
C ALA A 260 17.52 37.68 -9.08
N ARG A 261 17.73 38.72 -8.27
CA ARG A 261 18.68 38.68 -7.14
C ARG A 261 18.23 37.73 -6.03
N THR A 262 16.92 37.60 -5.81
CA THR A 262 16.38 36.73 -4.75
C THR A 262 16.23 35.27 -5.18
N GLU A 263 16.24 34.97 -6.49
CA GLU A 263 16.10 33.61 -7.04
C GLU A 263 17.09 32.60 -6.42
N ALA A 264 18.36 32.97 -6.31
CA ALA A 264 19.40 32.09 -5.78
C ALA A 264 19.14 31.69 -4.32
N GLY A 265 18.64 32.61 -3.50
CA GLY A 265 18.29 32.36 -2.10
C GLY A 265 17.12 31.40 -1.97
N VAL A 266 16.06 31.61 -2.74
CA VAL A 266 14.87 30.72 -2.75
C VAL A 266 15.23 29.34 -3.29
N ALA A 267 16.03 29.27 -4.36
CA ALA A 267 16.49 28.02 -4.94
C ALA A 267 17.36 27.21 -3.95
N THR A 268 18.23 27.89 -3.20
CA THR A 268 19.07 27.24 -2.17
C THR A 268 18.21 26.72 -1.03
N ALA A 269 17.26 27.50 -0.53
CA ALA A 269 16.34 27.09 0.54
C ALA A 269 15.45 25.90 0.17
N VAL A 270 15.03 25.78 -1.10
CA VAL A 270 14.26 24.61 -1.60
C VAL A 270 15.15 23.39 -1.85
N ARG A 271 16.45 23.58 -2.10
CA ARG A 271 17.42 22.52 -2.35
C ARG A 271 18.11 22.02 -1.10
N ASP A 272 18.08 22.74 0.01
CA ASP A 272 18.65 22.31 1.28
C ASP A 272 17.70 21.35 2.03
N PRO A 273 18.11 20.10 2.33
CA PRO A 273 17.27 19.11 3.02
C PRO A 273 16.72 19.55 4.39
N GLN A 274 17.44 20.44 5.09
CA GLN A 274 17.06 20.90 6.43
C GLN A 274 15.96 21.96 6.36
N THR A 275 16.08 22.91 5.44
CA THR A 275 15.14 24.05 5.33
C THR A 275 14.03 23.84 4.30
N ALA A 276 14.17 22.91 3.34
CA ALA A 276 13.25 22.75 2.22
C ALA A 276 11.79 22.43 2.57
N LEU A 277 11.53 21.85 3.74
CA LEU A 277 10.19 21.57 4.24
C LEU A 277 9.66 22.57 5.27
N SER A 278 10.46 23.56 5.68
CA SER A 278 10.04 24.58 6.63
C SER A 278 8.85 25.40 6.12
N THR A 279 8.07 25.97 7.02
CA THR A 279 6.98 26.92 6.68
C THR A 279 7.55 28.18 6.03
N GLN A 280 8.71 28.65 6.49
CA GLN A 280 9.42 29.80 5.94
C GLN A 280 9.77 29.62 4.46
N THR A 281 10.38 28.50 4.07
CA THR A 281 10.67 28.21 2.65
C THR A 281 9.39 28.12 1.81
N GLY A 282 8.29 27.64 2.40
CA GLY A 282 6.99 27.68 1.75
C GLY A 282 6.55 29.11 1.42
N GLY A 283 6.62 30.01 2.39
CA GLY A 283 6.30 31.43 2.21
C GLY A 283 7.20 32.12 1.18
N LEU A 284 8.51 31.80 1.17
CA LEU A 284 9.44 32.32 0.17
C LEU A 284 9.09 31.90 -1.26
N VAL A 285 8.71 30.63 -1.46
CA VAL A 285 8.28 30.13 -2.79
C VAL A 285 6.96 30.77 -3.22
N ASP A 286 6.00 30.92 -2.31
CA ASP A 286 4.71 31.51 -2.62
C ASP A 286 4.85 33.01 -2.99
N LEU A 287 5.71 33.76 -2.28
CA LEU A 287 6.05 35.16 -2.61
C LEU A 287 6.75 35.24 -3.97
N PHE A 288 7.78 34.43 -4.21
CA PHE A 288 8.50 34.41 -5.48
C PHE A 288 7.57 34.06 -6.66
N GLU A 289 6.65 33.11 -6.47
CA GLU A 289 5.66 32.74 -7.47
C GLU A 289 4.65 33.87 -7.75
N ALA A 290 4.20 34.59 -6.71
CA ALA A 290 3.29 35.73 -6.87
C ALA A 290 3.97 36.88 -7.64
N SER A 291 5.18 37.27 -7.24
CA SER A 291 5.95 38.33 -7.92
C SER A 291 6.28 37.97 -9.37
N ALA A 292 6.64 36.71 -9.66
CA ALA A 292 6.89 36.27 -11.03
C ALA A 292 5.62 36.34 -11.91
N ARG A 293 4.43 36.07 -11.35
CA ARG A 293 3.15 36.22 -12.06
C ARG A 293 2.84 37.68 -12.36
N GLU A 294 2.99 38.55 -11.35
CA GLU A 294 2.75 39.99 -11.48
C GLU A 294 3.65 40.64 -12.53
N LEU A 295 4.94 40.27 -12.56
CA LEU A 295 5.86 40.72 -13.61
C LEU A 295 5.46 40.21 -15.00
N THR A 296 4.92 38.99 -15.10
CA THR A 296 4.44 38.46 -16.39
C THR A 296 3.24 39.26 -16.88
N THR A 297 2.27 39.56 -16.00
CA THR A 297 1.10 40.37 -16.36
C THR A 297 1.48 41.79 -16.76
N LEU A 298 2.47 42.39 -16.07
CA LEU A 298 2.95 43.73 -16.36
C LEU A 298 3.73 43.76 -17.69
N ALA A 299 4.55 42.74 -17.97
CA ALA A 299 5.26 42.60 -19.24
C ALA A 299 4.30 42.43 -20.43
N ASP A 300 3.28 41.57 -20.30
CA ASP A 300 2.24 41.37 -21.33
C ASP A 300 1.45 42.68 -21.57
N ALA A 301 1.15 43.42 -20.51
CA ALA A 301 0.49 44.73 -20.59
C ALA A 301 1.35 45.76 -21.34
N LEU A 302 2.65 45.85 -21.02
CA LEU A 302 3.59 46.75 -21.69
C LEU A 302 3.81 46.38 -23.16
N LEU A 303 3.83 45.10 -23.51
CA LEU A 303 3.96 44.63 -24.90
C LEU A 303 2.74 45.06 -25.71
N ALA A 304 1.55 44.92 -25.14
CA ALA A 304 0.29 45.34 -25.75
C ALA A 304 0.22 46.89 -25.89
N ALA A 305 0.60 47.64 -24.86
CA ALA A 305 0.66 49.11 -24.93
C ALA A 305 1.71 49.61 -25.92
N GLY A 306 2.89 48.96 -25.95
CA GLY A 306 3.95 49.26 -26.92
C GLY A 306 3.51 49.01 -28.36
N ALA A 307 2.69 47.98 -28.62
CA ALA A 307 2.11 47.74 -29.94
C ALA A 307 1.15 48.86 -30.38
N VAL A 308 0.41 49.47 -29.45
CA VAL A 308 -0.48 50.60 -29.73
C VAL A 308 0.32 51.89 -29.98
N HIS A 309 1.23 52.25 -29.07
CA HIS A 309 2.01 53.50 -29.17
C HIS A 309 3.06 53.46 -30.29
N GLY A 310 3.61 52.28 -30.58
CA GLY A 310 4.57 52.03 -31.65
C GLY A 310 3.95 51.77 -33.03
N ASN A 311 2.62 51.82 -33.19
CA ASN A 311 1.90 51.54 -34.44
C ASN A 311 2.22 50.16 -35.07
N LEU A 312 2.29 49.11 -34.26
CA LEU A 312 2.57 47.75 -34.74
C LEU A 312 1.28 47.04 -35.20
N SER A 313 1.43 46.04 -36.08
CA SER A 313 0.32 45.33 -36.76
C SER A 313 -0.72 44.67 -35.84
N ARG A 314 -0.41 44.47 -34.54
CA ARG A 314 -1.31 43.85 -33.54
C ARG A 314 -2.19 44.84 -32.76
N ARG A 315 -2.20 46.12 -33.13
CA ARG A 315 -2.92 47.19 -32.44
C ARG A 315 -4.44 46.95 -32.32
N GLY A 316 -5.10 46.46 -33.36
CA GLY A 316 -6.55 46.19 -33.34
C GLY A 316 -6.97 45.18 -32.28
N ALA A 317 -6.20 44.11 -32.11
CA ALA A 317 -6.47 43.05 -31.13
C ALA A 317 -6.39 43.54 -29.66
N VAL A 318 -5.57 44.56 -29.38
CA VAL A 318 -5.46 45.17 -28.04
C VAL A 318 -6.74 45.94 -27.70
N PHE A 319 -7.25 46.74 -28.65
CA PHE A 319 -8.51 47.47 -28.48
C PHE A 319 -9.71 46.53 -28.39
N GLU A 320 -9.72 45.44 -29.16
CA GLU A 320 -10.75 44.39 -29.05
C GLU A 320 -10.75 43.74 -27.66
N ARG A 321 -9.58 43.42 -27.10
CA ARG A 321 -9.44 42.82 -25.76
C ARG A 321 -9.98 43.71 -24.64
N ILE A 322 -9.73 45.03 -24.69
CA ILE A 322 -10.28 45.97 -23.69
C ILE A 322 -11.76 46.32 -23.94
N THR A 323 -12.25 46.17 -25.18
CA THR A 323 -13.64 46.47 -25.56
C THR A 323 -14.56 45.28 -25.29
N ALA A 324 -14.07 44.05 -25.38
CA ALA A 324 -14.88 42.84 -25.24
C ALA A 324 -15.70 42.78 -23.93
N PRO A 325 -15.13 43.02 -22.74
CA PRO A 325 -15.91 43.03 -21.50
C PRO A 325 -17.04 44.07 -21.49
N LEU A 326 -16.80 45.25 -22.07
CA LEU A 326 -17.80 46.33 -22.17
C LEU A 326 -18.91 45.98 -23.17
N ASN A 327 -18.55 45.40 -24.31
CA ASN A 327 -19.51 44.96 -25.32
C ASN A 327 -20.41 43.84 -24.77
N ASP A 328 -19.84 42.87 -24.07
CA ASP A 328 -20.61 41.76 -23.49
C ASP A 328 -21.58 42.26 -22.42
N ALA A 329 -21.13 43.15 -21.53
CA ALA A 329 -21.99 43.76 -20.52
C ALA A 329 -23.09 44.65 -21.12
N ALA A 330 -22.79 45.43 -22.16
CA ALA A 330 -23.78 46.28 -22.82
C ALA A 330 -24.80 45.48 -23.64
N ARG A 331 -24.39 44.40 -24.33
CA ARG A 331 -25.30 43.50 -25.04
C ARG A 331 -26.25 42.79 -24.10
N GLU A 332 -25.75 42.30 -22.98
CA GLU A 332 -26.58 41.69 -21.93
C GLU A 332 -27.64 42.69 -21.44
N LEU A 333 -27.25 43.95 -21.22
CA LEU A 333 -28.18 44.99 -20.80
C LEU A 333 -29.25 45.27 -21.86
N ILE A 334 -28.86 45.39 -23.13
CA ILE A 334 -29.79 45.58 -24.25
C ILE A 334 -30.82 44.45 -24.31
N ILE A 335 -30.38 43.20 -24.26
CA ILE A 335 -31.28 42.02 -24.30
C ILE A 335 -32.27 42.03 -23.13
N ARG A 336 -31.79 42.33 -21.92
CA ARG A 336 -32.65 42.40 -20.72
C ARG A 336 -33.69 43.52 -20.83
N LEU A 337 -33.30 44.67 -21.38
CA LEU A 337 -34.20 45.81 -21.54
C LEU A 337 -35.19 45.63 -22.70
N GLU A 338 -34.84 44.88 -23.74
CA GLU A 338 -35.75 44.51 -24.85
C GLU A 338 -36.87 43.57 -24.39
N ALA A 339 -36.60 42.73 -23.39
CA ALA A 339 -37.60 41.85 -22.78
C ALA A 339 -38.54 42.56 -21.79
N ALA A 340 -38.37 43.87 -21.56
CA ALA A 340 -39.20 44.63 -20.64
C ALA A 340 -40.61 44.92 -21.20
N PRO A 341 -41.65 45.06 -20.36
CA PRO A 341 -42.99 45.45 -20.79
C PRO A 341 -42.97 46.80 -21.53
N ALA A 342 -43.82 46.95 -22.56
CA ALA A 342 -43.94 48.20 -23.31
C ALA A 342 -44.24 49.38 -22.35
N ASN A 343 -43.58 50.52 -22.56
CA ASN A 343 -43.68 51.80 -21.82
C ASN A 343 -42.71 52.02 -20.63
N VAL A 344 -41.82 51.07 -20.29
CA VAL A 344 -40.80 51.28 -19.22
C VAL A 344 -39.60 52.11 -19.71
N PHE A 345 -39.22 51.97 -20.97
CA PHE A 345 -38.13 52.73 -21.60
C PHE A 345 -38.59 53.36 -22.91
N SER A 346 -38.09 54.57 -23.20
CA SER A 346 -38.33 55.20 -24.49
C SER A 346 -37.52 54.49 -25.58
N ALA A 347 -38.08 54.36 -26.79
CA ALA A 347 -37.35 53.83 -27.95
C ALA A 347 -36.04 54.58 -28.20
N LYS A 348 -36.05 55.90 -27.95
CA LYS A 348 -34.88 56.78 -28.02
C LYS A 348 -33.75 56.35 -27.09
N THR A 349 -34.03 55.97 -25.84
CA THR A 349 -32.99 55.53 -24.88
C THR A 349 -32.33 54.22 -25.31
N MET A 350 -33.10 53.31 -25.91
CA MET A 350 -32.57 52.05 -26.43
C MET A 350 -31.71 52.28 -27.68
N ASP A 351 -32.14 53.16 -28.58
CA ASP A 351 -31.38 53.52 -29.77
C ASP A 351 -30.12 54.31 -29.41
N ASP A 352 -30.16 55.15 -28.39
CA ASP A 352 -28.99 55.85 -27.84
C ASP A 352 -27.96 54.86 -27.25
N LEU A 353 -28.41 53.81 -26.52
CA LEU A 353 -27.52 52.76 -25.99
C LEU A 353 -26.88 51.94 -27.12
N ARG A 354 -27.68 51.49 -28.10
CA ARG A 354 -27.17 50.77 -29.28
C ARG A 354 -26.22 51.64 -30.11
N GLY A 355 -26.53 52.92 -30.27
CA GLY A 355 -25.72 53.90 -30.97
C GLY A 355 -24.37 54.14 -30.29
N ARG A 356 -24.35 54.29 -28.96
CA ARG A 356 -23.11 54.48 -28.19
C ARG A 356 -22.25 53.21 -28.12
N LEU A 357 -22.87 52.03 -28.03
CA LEU A 357 -22.16 50.75 -28.15
C LEU A 357 -21.55 50.59 -29.56
N ARG A 358 -22.29 50.93 -30.62
CA ARG A 358 -21.78 50.93 -32.00
C ARG A 358 -20.62 51.92 -32.14
N ALA A 359 -20.72 53.11 -31.56
CA ALA A 359 -19.64 54.10 -31.55
C ALA A 359 -18.36 53.58 -30.85
N LEU A 360 -18.49 52.81 -29.76
CA LEU A 360 -17.36 52.15 -29.10
C LEU A 360 -16.70 51.08 -29.98
N LEU A 361 -17.50 50.24 -30.65
CA LEU A 361 -16.99 49.20 -31.58
C LEU A 361 -16.38 49.82 -32.85
N GLU A 362 -16.94 50.92 -33.34
CA GLU A 362 -16.35 51.67 -34.44
C GLU A 362 -15.05 52.37 -34.02
N ALA A 363 -15.00 52.92 -32.79
CA ALA A 363 -13.79 53.49 -32.23
C ALA A 363 -12.70 52.42 -32.10
N SER A 364 -12.99 51.21 -31.60
CA SER A 364 -11.99 50.13 -31.53
C SER A 364 -11.49 49.71 -32.93
N ALA A 365 -12.38 49.58 -33.91
CA ALA A 365 -12.03 49.22 -35.29
C ALA A 365 -11.27 50.31 -36.07
N ARG A 366 -11.57 51.59 -35.81
CA ARG A 366 -10.83 52.75 -36.35
C ARG A 366 -9.50 52.96 -35.65
N SER A 367 -9.45 52.71 -34.34
CA SER A 367 -8.23 52.74 -33.55
C SER A 367 -7.25 51.63 -33.93
N GLY A 368 -7.68 50.60 -34.68
CA GLY A 368 -6.78 49.67 -35.36
C GLY A 368 -6.10 50.24 -36.62
N ARG A 369 -6.61 51.34 -37.20
CA ARG A 369 -6.21 51.89 -38.52
C ARG A 369 -5.69 53.34 -38.49
N GLY A 370 -5.99 54.13 -37.44
CA GLY A 370 -5.59 55.55 -37.30
C GLY A 370 -4.23 55.78 -36.61
N THR A 371 -3.87 57.02 -36.28
CA THR A 371 -2.64 57.34 -35.49
C THR A 371 -2.84 57.01 -34.00
N ALA A 372 -1.75 56.70 -33.27
CA ALA A 372 -1.82 56.15 -31.90
C ALA A 372 -2.58 57.02 -30.89
N GLY A 373 -2.27 58.32 -30.84
CA GLY A 373 -2.88 59.28 -29.89
C GLY A 373 -4.37 59.48 -30.13
N SER A 374 -4.77 59.74 -31.38
CA SER A 374 -6.19 59.95 -31.72
C SER A 374 -7.04 58.69 -31.52
N GLY A 375 -6.44 57.51 -31.61
CA GLY A 375 -7.14 56.24 -31.39
C GLY A 375 -7.43 55.93 -29.92
N VAL A 376 -6.51 56.25 -29.00
CA VAL A 376 -6.74 56.11 -27.56
C VAL A 376 -7.77 57.13 -27.08
N GLU A 377 -7.68 58.39 -27.54
CA GLU A 377 -8.63 59.46 -27.21
C GLU A 377 -10.05 59.19 -27.73
N ALA A 378 -10.18 58.79 -29.00
CA ALA A 378 -11.48 58.45 -29.58
C ALA A 378 -12.13 57.24 -28.88
N TRP A 379 -11.33 56.26 -28.46
CA TRP A 379 -11.81 55.12 -27.69
C TRP A 379 -12.24 55.55 -26.27
N ALA A 380 -11.45 56.39 -25.59
CA ALA A 380 -11.77 56.91 -24.26
C ALA A 380 -13.04 57.80 -24.26
N GLU A 381 -13.26 58.59 -25.32
CA GLU A 381 -14.47 59.39 -25.50
C GLU A 381 -15.70 58.48 -25.73
N ALA A 382 -15.54 57.41 -26.53
CA ALA A 382 -16.61 56.43 -26.73
C ALA A 382 -16.93 55.64 -25.45
N GLU A 383 -15.93 55.30 -24.64
CA GLU A 383 -16.10 54.67 -23.32
C GLU A 383 -16.87 55.60 -22.37
N ARG A 384 -16.47 56.88 -22.26
CA ARG A 384 -17.18 57.89 -21.46
C ARG A 384 -18.62 58.11 -21.94
N SER A 385 -18.83 58.09 -23.26
CA SER A 385 -20.16 58.19 -23.85
C SER A 385 -21.04 57.00 -23.49
N LEU A 386 -20.50 55.78 -23.49
CA LEU A 386 -21.21 54.56 -23.07
C LEU A 386 -21.51 54.57 -21.57
N GLU A 387 -20.55 55.01 -20.75
CA GLU A 387 -20.74 55.21 -19.31
C GLU A 387 -21.90 56.17 -19.01
N GLY A 388 -21.97 57.30 -19.72
CA GLY A 388 -23.01 58.32 -19.52
C GLY A 388 -24.42 57.77 -19.75
N ILE A 389 -24.63 56.99 -20.81
CA ILE A 389 -25.95 56.37 -21.07
C ILE A 389 -26.25 55.22 -20.11
N ALA A 390 -25.25 54.41 -19.75
CA ALA A 390 -25.42 53.32 -18.78
C ALA A 390 -25.80 53.85 -17.40
N ARG A 391 -25.21 54.98 -16.98
CA ARG A 391 -25.54 55.68 -15.73
C ARG A 391 -26.95 56.22 -15.75
N HIS A 392 -27.34 56.86 -16.86
CA HIS A 392 -28.72 57.34 -17.04
C HIS A 392 -29.74 56.19 -16.91
N ILE A 393 -29.46 55.04 -17.53
CA ILE A 393 -30.31 53.84 -17.45
C ILE A 393 -30.34 53.28 -16.02
N ALA A 394 -29.19 53.16 -15.36
CA ALA A 394 -29.11 52.71 -13.96
C ALA A 394 -29.91 53.62 -13.02
N ASP A 395 -29.85 54.94 -13.21
CA ASP A 395 -30.58 55.91 -12.40
C ASP A 395 -32.09 55.86 -12.66
N VAL A 396 -32.54 55.61 -13.90
CA VAL A 396 -33.96 55.37 -14.21
C VAL A 396 -34.44 54.08 -13.55
N LEU A 397 -33.69 53.00 -13.65
CA LEU A 397 -34.00 51.70 -13.03
C LEU A 397 -34.07 51.77 -11.50
N ARG A 398 -33.20 52.56 -10.87
CA ARG A 398 -33.16 52.75 -9.41
C ARG A 398 -34.38 53.49 -8.83
N ARG A 399 -35.16 54.19 -9.64
CA ARG A 399 -36.41 54.86 -9.19
C ARG A 399 -37.52 53.86 -8.86
N TYR A 400 -37.38 52.60 -9.25
CA TYR A 400 -38.35 51.55 -8.95
C TYR A 400 -38.09 50.89 -7.58
N PRO A 401 -39.14 50.42 -6.86
CA PRO A 401 -39.05 49.99 -5.45
C PRO A 401 -38.06 48.85 -5.14
N HIS A 402 -37.69 48.04 -6.15
CA HIS A 402 -36.74 46.93 -6.03
C HIS A 402 -35.35 47.23 -6.63
N GLY A 403 -35.07 48.50 -6.98
CA GLY A 403 -33.88 48.90 -7.73
C GLY A 403 -32.57 49.07 -6.95
N LYS A 404 -32.51 48.69 -5.66
CA LYS A 404 -31.31 48.83 -4.81
C LYS A 404 -30.55 47.51 -4.65
N VAL A 405 -30.04 46.98 -5.76
CA VAL A 405 -29.25 45.73 -5.76
C VAL A 405 -27.80 46.04 -6.10
N ARG A 406 -26.86 45.52 -5.28
CA ARG A 406 -25.42 45.69 -5.51
C ARG A 406 -24.94 44.73 -6.59
N ALA A 407 -24.29 45.26 -7.61
CA ALA A 407 -23.69 44.46 -8.68
C ALA A 407 -22.68 43.43 -8.13
N ARG A 408 -22.72 42.21 -8.67
CA ARG A 408 -21.63 41.24 -8.48
C ARG A 408 -20.53 41.59 -9.47
N ARG A 409 -19.31 41.84 -8.98
CA ARG A 409 -18.14 42.04 -9.84
C ARG A 409 -17.93 40.78 -10.70
N ARG A 410 -17.91 40.93 -12.04
CA ARG A 410 -17.56 39.83 -12.94
C ARG A 410 -16.12 39.38 -12.70
N ASP A 411 -15.86 38.07 -12.77
CA ASP A 411 -14.50 37.52 -12.87
C ASP A 411 -13.97 37.81 -14.29
N THR A 412 -13.60 39.08 -14.52
CA THR A 412 -12.97 39.54 -15.77
C THR A 412 -11.47 39.57 -15.60
N GLU A 413 -10.76 39.48 -16.73
CA GLU A 413 -9.31 39.67 -16.75
C GLU A 413 -8.95 41.05 -16.15
N ASP A 414 -7.95 41.08 -15.27
CA ASP A 414 -7.46 42.34 -14.69
C ASP A 414 -6.63 43.10 -15.74
N LEU A 415 -7.27 44.09 -16.38
CA LEU A 415 -6.69 44.90 -17.44
C LEU A 415 -6.19 46.27 -16.93
N SER A 416 -6.17 46.49 -15.62
CA SER A 416 -5.77 47.76 -15.00
C SER A 416 -4.38 48.21 -15.44
N GLY A 417 -3.38 47.32 -15.38
CA GLY A 417 -2.02 47.62 -15.83
C GLY A 417 -1.90 47.92 -17.34
N LEU A 418 -2.76 47.32 -18.17
CA LEU A 418 -2.84 47.63 -19.60
C LEU A 418 -3.45 49.01 -19.84
N ARG A 419 -4.49 49.38 -19.09
CA ARG A 419 -5.13 50.70 -19.20
C ARG A 419 -4.18 51.82 -18.79
N GLU A 420 -3.50 51.69 -17.66
CA GLU A 420 -2.52 52.68 -17.20
C GLU A 420 -1.38 52.86 -18.20
N SER A 421 -0.87 51.76 -18.77
CA SER A 421 0.19 51.81 -19.78
C SER A 421 -0.29 52.36 -21.14
N LEU A 422 -1.59 52.31 -21.45
CA LEU A 422 -2.19 53.01 -22.59
C LEU A 422 -2.44 54.51 -22.33
N GLY A 423 -2.33 54.98 -21.08
CA GLY A 423 -2.66 56.36 -20.67
C GLY A 423 -4.14 56.55 -20.29
N LEU A 424 -4.86 55.45 -20.06
CA LEU A 424 -6.24 55.41 -19.57
C LEU A 424 -6.24 55.27 -18.03
N PRO A 425 -7.34 55.63 -17.34
CA PRO A 425 -7.45 55.41 -15.90
C PRO A 425 -7.37 53.91 -15.57
N GLY A 426 -6.57 53.59 -14.54
CA GLY A 426 -6.21 52.23 -14.14
C GLY A 426 -7.24 51.48 -13.31
N GLU A 427 -8.24 52.15 -12.75
CA GLU A 427 -9.35 51.46 -12.09
C GLU A 427 -10.18 50.64 -13.10
N ALA A 428 -10.85 49.59 -12.63
CA ALA A 428 -11.80 48.83 -13.45
C ALA A 428 -12.75 49.83 -14.14
N SER A 429 -12.89 49.74 -15.46
CA SER A 429 -13.63 50.71 -16.27
C SER A 429 -14.92 51.14 -15.55
N LEU A 430 -15.03 52.44 -15.25
CA LEU A 430 -16.22 53.00 -14.61
C LEU A 430 -17.47 52.65 -15.44
N ALA A 431 -17.33 52.63 -16.77
CA ALA A 431 -18.35 52.16 -17.69
C ALA A 431 -18.75 50.69 -17.43
N LEU A 432 -17.79 49.77 -17.27
CA LEU A 432 -18.07 48.36 -16.97
C LEU A 432 -18.78 48.20 -15.62
N THR A 433 -18.33 48.94 -14.61
CA THR A 433 -18.92 48.90 -13.27
C THR A 433 -20.37 49.40 -13.29
N VAL A 434 -20.64 50.49 -14.01
CA VAL A 434 -22.00 51.06 -14.16
C VAL A 434 -22.89 50.15 -15.03
N LEU A 435 -22.34 49.50 -16.06
CA LEU A 435 -23.07 48.52 -16.88
C LEU A 435 -23.42 47.26 -16.08
N ASP A 436 -22.51 46.76 -15.25
CA ASP A 436 -22.77 45.63 -14.34
C ASP A 436 -23.82 45.97 -13.28
N GLU A 437 -23.80 47.20 -12.81
CA GLU A 437 -24.83 47.71 -11.92
C GLU A 437 -26.19 47.84 -12.61
N ALA A 438 -26.24 48.45 -13.79
CA ALA A 438 -27.45 48.52 -14.60
C ALA A 438 -28.02 47.11 -14.89
N ASN A 439 -27.16 46.14 -15.22
CA ASN A 439 -27.55 44.74 -15.42
C ASN A 439 -28.10 44.08 -14.16
N ALA A 440 -27.45 44.28 -13.01
CA ALA A 440 -27.90 43.71 -11.74
C ALA A 440 -29.26 44.27 -11.31
N VAL A 441 -29.47 45.57 -11.52
CA VAL A 441 -30.75 46.24 -11.23
C VAL A 441 -31.83 45.82 -12.24
N ALA A 442 -31.51 45.75 -13.53
CA ALA A 442 -32.43 45.28 -14.57
C ALA A 442 -32.86 43.83 -14.32
N ARG A 443 -31.93 42.94 -13.94
CA ARG A 443 -32.22 41.55 -13.55
C ARG A 443 -33.16 41.47 -12.35
N ALA A 444 -32.95 42.30 -11.33
CA ALA A 444 -33.79 42.30 -10.14
C ALA A 444 -35.23 42.76 -10.44
N LEU A 445 -35.42 43.60 -11.46
CA LEU A 445 -36.73 44.13 -11.85
C LEU A 445 -37.44 43.28 -12.91
N LEU A 446 -36.71 42.66 -13.83
CA LEU A 446 -37.24 41.99 -15.02
C LEU A 446 -37.10 40.46 -15.02
N GLY A 447 -36.33 39.90 -14.07
CA GLY A 447 -36.10 38.45 -13.95
C GLY A 447 -34.88 37.93 -14.72
N ASP A 448 -34.75 36.60 -14.74
CA ASP A 448 -33.65 35.90 -15.40
C ASP A 448 -33.94 35.71 -16.90
N VAL A 449 -32.90 35.86 -17.73
CA VAL A 449 -32.99 35.61 -19.19
C VAL A 449 -32.25 34.30 -19.48
N GLU A 450 -32.99 33.28 -19.93
CA GLU A 450 -32.51 31.88 -20.07
C GLU A 450 -31.22 31.74 -20.91
N ALA A 451 -30.98 32.62 -21.88
CA ALA A 451 -29.84 32.53 -22.80
C ALA A 451 -28.46 32.85 -22.17
N TYR A 452 -28.40 33.60 -21.06
CA TYR A 452 -27.13 33.99 -20.41
C TYR A 452 -26.98 33.46 -18.98
N ASP A 453 -28.08 33.26 -18.26
CA ASP A 453 -28.04 32.88 -16.85
C ASP A 453 -27.70 31.39 -16.60
N ALA A 454 -27.78 30.53 -17.64
CA ALA A 454 -27.34 29.13 -17.59
C ALA A 454 -25.81 28.95 -17.49
N LEU A 455 -25.02 29.96 -17.87
CA LEU A 455 -23.55 29.95 -17.79
C LEU A 455 -23.02 30.47 -16.44
N SER A 456 -23.87 31.03 -15.59
CA SER A 456 -23.52 31.34 -14.20
C SER A 456 -23.75 30.10 -13.33
N PRO A 457 -22.79 29.66 -12.50
CA PRO A 457 -23.00 28.50 -11.64
C PRO A 457 -24.18 28.78 -10.71
N ALA A 458 -25.27 28.05 -10.97
CA ALA A 458 -26.53 28.14 -10.27
C ALA A 458 -26.32 28.10 -8.76
N ARG A 459 -26.93 29.07 -8.07
CA ARG A 459 -27.07 29.04 -6.63
C ARG A 459 -27.99 27.87 -6.30
N ARG A 460 -27.44 26.77 -5.77
CA ARG A 460 -28.26 25.81 -5.01
C ARG A 460 -28.99 26.57 -3.89
N PRO A 461 -30.28 26.31 -3.65
CA PRO A 461 -30.99 26.94 -2.55
C PRO A 461 -30.29 26.58 -1.23
N ARG A 462 -29.73 27.59 -0.56
CA ARG A 462 -29.20 27.44 0.80
C ARG A 462 -30.39 27.38 1.74
N GLY A 463 -30.71 26.18 2.20
CA GLY A 463 -31.58 25.98 3.35
C GLY A 463 -31.10 26.84 4.51
N HIS A 464 -32.03 27.65 5.04
CA HIS A 464 -31.86 28.37 6.29
C HIS A 464 -31.74 27.35 7.44
N ARG A 465 -30.53 27.19 7.99
CA ARG A 465 -30.35 26.90 9.42
C ARG A 465 -29.22 27.74 9.95
N GLY A 466 -29.54 28.48 11.00
CA GLY A 466 -28.74 29.55 11.54
C GLY A 466 -27.42 29.08 12.18
N ARG A 467 -26.45 29.98 12.14
CA ARG A 467 -25.60 30.28 13.29
C ARG A 467 -24.98 31.66 13.06
N ARG A 468 -25.51 32.65 13.78
CA ARG A 468 -24.83 33.90 14.08
C ARG A 468 -23.61 33.59 14.95
N GLY A 469 -22.55 34.35 14.75
CA GLY A 469 -21.49 34.54 15.74
C GLY A 469 -20.21 33.77 15.44
N LEU A 470 -19.35 34.34 14.61
CA LEU A 470 -17.96 34.71 14.97
C LEU A 470 -17.27 35.22 13.70
N ARG A 471 -17.27 36.54 13.57
CA ARG A 471 -16.47 37.28 12.60
C ARG A 471 -15.37 37.96 13.42
N ARG A 472 -14.16 37.39 13.39
CA ARG A 472 -12.88 38.08 13.63
C ARG A 472 -11.71 37.18 13.21
N LEU A 473 -10.98 37.67 12.20
CA LEU A 473 -9.55 37.54 11.92
C LEU A 473 -8.96 36.12 11.81
N HIS A 474 -8.61 35.69 10.58
CA HIS A 474 -7.27 35.23 10.17
C HIS A 474 -7.20 34.96 8.64
N PRO A 475 -6.01 35.11 8.01
CA PRO A 475 -5.82 35.14 6.55
C PRO A 475 -5.62 33.75 5.94
N GLY A 476 -5.97 33.61 4.65
CA GLY A 476 -5.47 32.54 3.78
C GLY A 476 -6.12 31.17 3.95
N SER A 477 -7.39 31.00 3.58
CA SER A 477 -7.94 29.65 3.38
C SER A 477 -7.43 29.06 2.05
N HIS A 478 -6.46 28.16 2.16
CA HIS A 478 -6.15 27.21 1.11
C HIS A 478 -7.41 26.42 0.73
N GLY A 479 -7.93 26.65 -0.47
CA GLY A 479 -8.86 25.74 -1.10
C GLY A 479 -8.20 24.38 -1.25
N THR A 480 -8.56 23.43 -0.41
CA THR A 480 -8.23 22.02 -0.61
C THR A 480 -8.95 21.56 -1.89
N PRO A 481 -8.22 21.19 -2.96
CA PRO A 481 -8.88 20.77 -4.19
C PRO A 481 -9.64 19.46 -3.97
N ALA A 482 -10.82 19.36 -4.57
CA ALA A 482 -11.74 18.21 -4.53
C ALA A 482 -11.11 16.86 -4.98
N THR A 483 -9.86 16.88 -5.45
CA THR A 483 -9.02 15.70 -5.73
C THR A 483 -8.69 14.84 -4.50
N GLY A 484 -8.80 15.38 -3.28
CA GLY A 484 -8.52 14.63 -2.05
C GLY A 484 -9.49 13.46 -1.80
N ARG A 485 -10.80 13.67 -2.02
CA ARG A 485 -11.83 12.65 -1.74
C ARG A 485 -11.69 11.39 -2.60
N ARG A 486 -11.42 11.53 -3.90
CA ARG A 486 -11.25 10.37 -4.80
C ARG A 486 -10.01 9.56 -4.46
N ALA A 487 -8.90 10.20 -4.08
CA ALA A 487 -7.68 9.52 -3.66
C ALA A 487 -7.87 8.75 -2.34
N THR A 488 -8.63 9.30 -1.39
CA THR A 488 -8.97 8.62 -0.13
C THR A 488 -9.87 7.41 -0.37
N ILE A 489 -10.90 7.53 -1.22
CA ILE A 489 -11.81 6.42 -1.57
C ILE A 489 -11.04 5.27 -2.27
N TRP A 490 -10.12 5.58 -3.16
CA TRP A 490 -9.27 4.58 -3.83
C TRP A 490 -8.30 3.89 -2.86
N TRP A 491 -7.81 4.61 -1.85
CA TRP A 491 -6.93 4.03 -0.84
C TRP A 491 -7.72 3.10 0.09
N LEU A 492 -8.91 3.52 0.54
CA LEU A 492 -9.81 2.75 1.40
C LEU A 492 -10.27 1.45 0.73
N SER A 493 -10.68 1.51 -0.54
CA SER A 493 -11.05 0.32 -1.33
C SER A 493 -9.87 -0.64 -1.52
N GLY A 494 -8.67 -0.13 -1.81
CA GLY A 494 -7.46 -0.95 -1.88
C GLY A 494 -7.12 -1.66 -0.57
N THR A 495 -7.25 -0.98 0.58
CA THR A 495 -7.09 -1.61 1.90
C THR A 495 -8.15 -2.68 2.17
N ALA A 496 -9.41 -2.44 1.79
CA ALA A 496 -10.48 -3.42 1.99
C ALA A 496 -10.24 -4.70 1.16
N VAL A 497 -9.82 -4.56 -0.10
CA VAL A 497 -9.44 -5.70 -0.95
C VAL A 497 -8.26 -6.46 -0.36
N ALA A 498 -7.21 -5.75 0.08
CA ALA A 498 -6.04 -6.38 0.72
C ALA A 498 -6.43 -7.15 1.98
N LEU A 499 -7.35 -6.61 2.78
CA LEU A 499 -7.85 -7.26 3.99
C LEU A 499 -8.65 -8.52 3.68
N VAL A 500 -9.53 -8.50 2.69
CA VAL A 500 -10.31 -9.68 2.26
C VAL A 500 -9.39 -10.79 1.74
N VAL A 501 -8.45 -10.45 0.84
CA VAL A 501 -7.49 -11.43 0.31
C VAL A 501 -6.62 -12.03 1.43
N SER A 502 -6.18 -11.18 2.37
CA SER A 502 -5.40 -11.62 3.53
C SER A 502 -6.18 -12.50 4.47
N ALA A 503 -7.47 -12.21 4.69
CA ALA A 503 -8.36 -13.01 5.54
C ALA A 503 -8.61 -14.40 4.94
N ILE A 504 -8.79 -14.49 3.61
CA ILE A 504 -8.93 -15.79 2.93
C ILE A 504 -7.65 -16.62 3.08
N ALA A 505 -6.48 -16.01 2.81
CA ALA A 505 -5.19 -16.69 2.96
C ALA A 505 -4.92 -17.11 4.41
N ALA A 506 -5.21 -16.23 5.38
CA ALA A 506 -5.08 -16.54 6.80
C ALA A 506 -6.02 -17.67 7.23
N GLY A 507 -7.27 -17.68 6.75
CA GLY A 507 -8.24 -18.73 7.02
C GLY A 507 -7.79 -20.10 6.51
N LEU A 508 -7.23 -20.15 5.29
CA LEU A 508 -6.63 -21.38 4.74
C LEU A 508 -5.47 -21.87 5.62
N VAL A 509 -4.51 -21.00 5.94
CA VAL A 509 -3.35 -21.37 6.77
C VAL A 509 -3.80 -21.82 8.16
N THR A 510 -4.65 -21.06 8.84
CA THR A 510 -5.15 -21.41 10.18
C THR A 510 -5.94 -22.72 10.16
N GLY A 511 -6.78 -22.95 9.15
CA GLY A 511 -7.52 -24.21 8.99
C GLY A 511 -6.61 -25.42 8.79
N THR A 512 -5.53 -25.27 8.02
CA THR A 512 -4.54 -26.35 7.83
C THR A 512 -3.66 -26.61 9.06
N VAL A 513 -3.29 -25.56 9.81
CA VAL A 513 -2.36 -25.66 10.94
C VAL A 513 -3.06 -26.08 12.23
N LEU A 514 -4.32 -25.69 12.43
CA LEU A 514 -5.10 -25.98 13.64
C LEU A 514 -6.25 -26.95 13.42
N GLY A 515 -6.32 -27.59 12.25
CA GLY A 515 -7.35 -28.55 11.92
C GLY A 515 -7.34 -29.73 12.89
N ARG A 516 -8.20 -29.70 13.89
CA ARG A 516 -8.45 -30.87 14.75
C ARG A 516 -9.26 -31.88 13.95
N PRO A 517 -8.85 -33.16 13.90
CA PRO A 517 -9.69 -34.20 13.32
C PRO A 517 -11.04 -34.22 14.03
N GLY A 518 -12.11 -34.19 13.25
CA GLY A 518 -13.49 -34.11 13.72
C GLY A 518 -13.93 -35.37 14.48
N TRP A 519 -15.20 -35.39 14.89
CA TRP A 519 -15.85 -36.63 15.32
C TRP A 519 -16.21 -37.53 14.13
N GLU A 520 -16.54 -36.90 13.01
CA GLU A 520 -16.82 -37.57 11.73
C GLU A 520 -15.55 -38.24 11.19
N LEU A 521 -15.73 -39.46 10.68
CA LEU A 521 -14.68 -40.19 10.00
C LEU A 521 -14.45 -39.55 8.63
N THR A 522 -13.18 -39.30 8.29
CA THR A 522 -12.75 -38.73 7.01
C THR A 522 -11.80 -39.65 6.26
N GLY A 523 -11.61 -40.87 6.76
CA GLY A 523 -10.75 -41.88 6.15
C GLY A 523 -11.26 -42.30 4.77
N THR A 524 -10.34 -42.56 3.84
CA THR A 524 -10.69 -43.01 2.48
C THR A 524 -10.60 -44.51 2.31
N ASP A 525 -9.97 -45.21 3.25
CA ASP A 525 -9.74 -46.65 3.15
C ASP A 525 -10.87 -47.43 3.84
N HIS A 526 -11.19 -48.60 3.30
CA HIS A 526 -12.09 -49.56 3.92
C HIS A 526 -11.30 -50.60 4.73
N LEU A 527 -11.98 -51.27 5.65
CA LEU A 527 -11.46 -52.39 6.40
C LEU A 527 -11.00 -53.50 5.46
N ARG A 528 -9.70 -53.84 5.51
CA ARG A 528 -9.10 -54.80 4.56
C ARG A 528 -9.62 -56.22 4.81
N SER A 529 -9.70 -56.62 6.07
CA SER A 529 -10.27 -57.91 6.47
C SER A 529 -10.91 -57.85 7.85
N LEU A 530 -11.95 -58.65 8.05
CA LEU A 530 -12.59 -58.90 9.33
C LEU A 530 -12.66 -60.41 9.56
N THR A 531 -11.83 -60.93 10.45
CA THR A 531 -11.82 -62.36 10.77
C THR A 531 -12.42 -62.59 12.14
N ILE A 532 -13.36 -63.51 12.26
CA ILE A 532 -13.96 -63.90 13.55
C ILE A 532 -13.33 -65.21 14.02
N ASP A 533 -12.66 -65.17 15.16
CA ASP A 533 -12.04 -66.33 15.81
C ASP A 533 -12.81 -66.69 17.09
N GLY A 534 -13.57 -67.79 17.03
CA GLY A 534 -14.46 -68.28 18.09
C GLY A 534 -15.91 -68.37 17.63
N GLN A 535 -16.79 -68.84 18.52
CA GLN A 535 -18.23 -68.87 18.27
C GLN A 535 -18.96 -67.92 19.22
N ALA A 536 -19.77 -67.02 18.66
CA ALA A 536 -20.74 -66.22 19.39
C ALA A 536 -22.06 -66.24 18.60
N GLU A 537 -23.14 -66.65 19.26
CA GLU A 537 -24.48 -66.50 18.70
C GLU A 537 -24.78 -65.02 18.48
N GLY A 538 -25.17 -64.64 17.26
CA GLY A 538 -25.56 -63.28 16.92
C GLY A 538 -24.41 -62.32 16.58
N ILE A 539 -23.18 -62.80 16.36
CA ILE A 539 -22.07 -61.98 15.83
C ILE A 539 -21.64 -62.52 14.46
N THR A 540 -21.97 -61.79 13.40
CA THR A 540 -21.61 -62.12 12.01
C THR A 540 -20.81 -61.00 11.35
N GLU A 541 -19.98 -61.33 10.36
CA GLU A 541 -19.26 -60.31 9.59
C GLU A 541 -20.23 -59.37 8.88
N GLU A 542 -21.28 -59.91 8.23
CA GLU A 542 -22.28 -59.12 7.52
C GLU A 542 -23.06 -58.21 8.46
N GLY A 543 -23.34 -58.67 9.68
CA GLY A 543 -24.05 -57.89 10.69
C GLY A 543 -23.21 -56.74 11.24
N ILE A 544 -21.92 -56.96 11.53
CA ILE A 544 -21.00 -55.88 11.96
C ILE A 544 -20.84 -54.85 10.84
N ARG A 545 -20.59 -55.30 9.61
CA ARG A 545 -20.44 -54.40 8.44
C ARG A 545 -21.68 -53.59 8.13
N ARG A 546 -22.89 -54.06 8.51
CA ARG A 546 -24.14 -53.30 8.35
C ARG A 546 -24.17 -52.04 9.21
N TYR A 547 -23.55 -52.08 10.39
CA TYR A 547 -23.56 -50.97 11.35
C TYR A 547 -22.27 -50.17 11.36
N LEU A 548 -21.19 -50.70 10.80
CA LEU A 548 -19.89 -50.05 10.72
C LEU A 548 -19.86 -48.96 9.64
N GLU A 549 -19.54 -47.72 10.03
CA GLU A 549 -19.05 -46.72 9.08
C GLU A 549 -17.63 -47.10 8.61
N ASP A 550 -17.55 -47.78 7.47
CA ASP A 550 -16.30 -48.37 6.95
C ASP A 550 -15.35 -47.32 6.34
N GLN A 551 -14.82 -46.42 7.19
CA GLN A 551 -13.91 -45.34 6.82
C GLN A 551 -12.72 -45.26 7.79
N PHE A 552 -11.56 -45.73 7.32
CA PHE A 552 -10.32 -45.77 8.08
C PHE A 552 -9.25 -44.86 7.45
N PRO A 553 -8.35 -44.27 8.26
CA PRO A 553 -7.27 -43.42 7.75
C PRO A 553 -6.15 -44.22 7.05
N ARG A 554 -6.15 -45.54 7.23
CA ARG A 554 -5.18 -46.49 6.67
C ARG A 554 -5.82 -47.88 6.62
N PRO A 555 -5.37 -48.77 5.73
CA PRO A 555 -5.91 -50.12 5.65
C PRO A 555 -5.48 -50.94 6.88
N ILE A 556 -6.45 -51.51 7.59
CA ILE A 556 -6.22 -52.36 8.76
C ILE A 556 -6.89 -53.73 8.59
N ASP A 557 -6.29 -54.74 9.22
CA ASP A 557 -6.78 -56.11 9.32
C ASP A 557 -7.24 -56.36 10.76
N VAL A 558 -8.52 -56.72 10.93
CA VAL A 558 -9.13 -56.91 12.24
C VAL A 558 -9.41 -58.38 12.50
N THR A 559 -8.94 -58.87 13.64
CA THR A 559 -9.29 -60.19 14.19
C THR A 559 -10.17 -60.01 15.43
N LEU A 560 -11.42 -60.45 15.36
CA LEU A 560 -12.32 -60.50 16.51
C LEU A 560 -12.07 -61.80 17.28
N ALA A 561 -11.52 -61.68 18.49
CA ALA A 561 -11.23 -62.82 19.35
C ALA A 561 -12.38 -63.03 20.34
N VAL A 562 -13.30 -63.93 20.00
CA VAL A 562 -14.50 -64.22 20.80
C VAL A 562 -14.15 -65.22 21.90
N ARG A 563 -14.30 -64.83 23.16
CA ARG A 563 -13.91 -65.64 24.33
C ARG A 563 -14.97 -65.58 25.43
N ASP A 564 -14.96 -66.58 26.30
CA ASP A 564 -15.75 -66.68 27.52
C ASP A 564 -15.29 -65.62 28.54
N ALA A 565 -16.21 -64.78 29.02
CA ALA A 565 -15.92 -63.67 29.92
C ALA A 565 -15.57 -64.16 31.34
N GLU A 566 -16.25 -65.19 31.84
CA GLU A 566 -16.09 -65.78 33.16
C GLU A 566 -14.70 -66.41 33.30
N GLN A 567 -14.22 -67.06 32.24
CA GLN A 567 -12.89 -67.67 32.20
C GLN A 567 -11.74 -66.64 32.18
N TYR A 568 -11.94 -65.50 31.49
CA TYR A 568 -10.86 -64.53 31.25
C TYR A 568 -10.87 -63.35 32.24
N LEU A 569 -12.04 -62.81 32.55
CA LEU A 569 -12.19 -61.56 33.32
C LEU A 569 -12.57 -61.78 34.78
N GLN A 570 -13.20 -62.91 35.12
CA GLN A 570 -13.76 -63.17 36.47
C GLN A 570 -14.63 -62.00 36.98
N PRO A 571 -15.69 -61.62 36.23
CA PRO A 571 -16.47 -60.42 36.50
C PRO A 571 -17.30 -60.56 37.79
N THR A 572 -17.41 -59.47 38.54
CA THR A 572 -18.34 -59.33 39.67
C THR A 572 -19.55 -58.47 39.27
N PRO A 573 -20.79 -58.90 39.55
CA PRO A 573 -21.99 -58.11 39.24
C PRO A 573 -22.00 -56.79 39.99
N ARG A 574 -22.42 -55.71 39.31
CA ARG A 574 -22.58 -54.40 39.92
C ARG A 574 -23.99 -54.26 40.46
N ALA A 575 -24.13 -53.93 41.74
CA ALA A 575 -25.45 -53.87 42.40
C ALA A 575 -26.34 -52.69 41.96
N ASP A 576 -25.76 -51.68 41.31
CA ASP A 576 -26.42 -50.41 40.95
C ASP A 576 -26.54 -50.19 39.43
N SER A 577 -26.18 -51.18 38.59
CA SER A 577 -26.31 -51.08 37.13
C SER A 577 -26.41 -52.45 36.46
N ASP A 578 -27.44 -52.63 35.63
CA ASP A 578 -27.58 -53.82 34.78
C ASP A 578 -26.69 -53.77 33.51
N LEU A 579 -26.12 -52.60 33.21
CA LEU A 579 -25.32 -52.31 32.02
C LEU A 579 -23.80 -52.32 32.29
N GLY A 580 -23.40 -52.59 33.53
CA GLY A 580 -21.99 -52.60 33.94
C GLY A 580 -21.65 -53.81 34.79
N VAL A 581 -20.43 -54.31 34.61
CA VAL A 581 -19.80 -55.30 35.49
C VAL A 581 -18.52 -54.73 36.07
N GLU A 582 -18.13 -55.19 37.24
CA GLU A 582 -16.87 -54.84 37.87
C GLU A 582 -15.84 -55.93 37.58
N VAL A 583 -14.66 -55.53 37.11
CA VAL A 583 -13.56 -56.42 36.71
C VAL A 583 -12.27 -55.80 37.25
N ASP A 584 -11.47 -56.60 37.95
CA ASP A 584 -10.14 -56.17 38.40
C ASP A 584 -9.29 -55.72 37.18
N PRO A 585 -8.78 -54.47 37.16
CA PRO A 585 -7.89 -53.98 36.11
C PRO A 585 -6.70 -54.90 35.81
N ALA A 586 -6.15 -55.57 36.84
CA ALA A 586 -5.06 -56.52 36.68
C ALA A 586 -5.48 -57.71 35.81
N ARG A 587 -6.64 -58.30 36.14
CA ARG A 587 -7.24 -59.41 35.40
C ARG A 587 -7.62 -59.00 33.98
N ARG A 588 -8.14 -57.79 33.81
CA ARG A 588 -8.45 -57.25 32.48
C ARG A 588 -7.19 -57.16 31.62
N LEU A 589 -6.10 -56.62 32.16
CA LEU A 589 -4.83 -56.54 31.43
C LEU A 589 -4.26 -57.94 31.13
N GLU A 590 -4.24 -58.84 32.10
CA GLU A 590 -3.83 -60.24 31.90
C GLU A 590 -4.66 -60.92 30.80
N ALA A 591 -5.98 -60.70 30.76
CA ALA A 591 -6.86 -61.25 29.75
C ALA A 591 -6.52 -60.71 28.35
N LEU A 592 -6.32 -59.40 28.20
CA LEU A 592 -5.91 -58.78 26.94
C LEU A 592 -4.59 -59.38 26.42
N TRP A 593 -3.59 -59.50 27.29
CA TRP A 593 -2.29 -60.07 26.95
C TRP A 593 -2.36 -61.57 26.64
N ARG A 594 -3.19 -62.31 27.37
CA ARG A 594 -3.45 -63.73 27.10
C ARG A 594 -4.14 -63.94 25.76
N VAL A 595 -5.06 -63.05 25.37
CA VAL A 595 -5.69 -63.08 24.04
C VAL A 595 -4.65 -62.77 22.96
N LYS A 596 -3.83 -61.72 23.14
CA LYS A 596 -2.72 -61.39 22.22
C LYS A 596 -1.81 -62.60 21.94
N GLY A 597 -1.39 -63.31 22.99
CA GLY A 597 -0.49 -64.47 22.88
C GLY A 597 -1.08 -65.67 22.14
N GLN A 598 -2.39 -65.72 21.88
CA GLN A 598 -3.02 -66.79 21.08
C GLN A 598 -2.81 -66.60 19.57
N PHE A 599 -2.37 -65.41 19.14
CA PHE A 599 -2.21 -65.05 17.74
C PHE A 599 -0.75 -64.74 17.37
N PRO A 600 0.22 -65.66 17.57
CA PRO A 600 1.64 -65.39 17.35
C PRO A 600 1.97 -65.04 15.90
N ARG A 601 1.11 -65.38 14.94
CA ARG A 601 1.27 -65.02 13.52
C ARG A 601 1.06 -63.52 13.25
N LEU A 602 0.30 -62.83 14.10
CA LEU A 602 0.02 -61.40 14.01
C LEU A 602 1.10 -60.55 14.71
N LEU A 603 1.98 -61.20 15.47
CA LEU A 603 3.02 -60.57 16.26
C LEU A 603 4.36 -60.53 15.51
N GLU A 604 5.19 -59.59 15.89
CA GLU A 604 6.58 -59.51 15.46
C GLU A 604 7.46 -60.44 16.33
N PRO A 605 8.27 -61.34 15.72
CA PRO A 605 8.93 -62.41 16.47
C PRO A 605 9.92 -61.96 17.55
N VAL A 606 10.48 -60.75 17.44
CA VAL A 606 11.52 -60.25 18.33
C VAL A 606 10.92 -59.46 19.50
N THR A 607 9.96 -58.60 19.20
CA THR A 607 9.38 -57.63 20.14
C THR A 607 8.11 -58.15 20.81
N ASP A 608 7.51 -59.21 20.26
CA ASP A 608 6.16 -59.70 20.59
C ASP A 608 5.08 -58.63 20.40
N GLU A 609 5.35 -57.58 19.62
CA GLU A 609 4.41 -56.49 19.33
C GLU A 609 3.48 -56.84 18.17
N LEU A 610 2.26 -56.29 18.17
CA LEU A 610 1.37 -56.42 17.02
C LEU A 610 1.96 -55.70 15.81
N ARG A 611 1.88 -56.34 14.63
CA ARG A 611 2.29 -55.68 13.38
C ARG A 611 1.46 -54.42 13.11
N PRO A 612 2.00 -53.39 12.45
CA PRO A 612 1.40 -52.05 12.38
C PRO A 612 -0.03 -51.96 11.82
N ASP A 613 -0.40 -52.89 10.93
CA ASP A 613 -1.71 -52.97 10.27
C ASP A 613 -2.68 -53.98 10.90
N GLN A 614 -2.24 -54.71 11.94
CA GLN A 614 -3.03 -55.73 12.62
C GLN A 614 -3.71 -55.19 13.87
N VAL A 615 -4.95 -55.59 14.08
CA VAL A 615 -5.76 -55.23 15.24
C VAL A 615 -6.45 -56.48 15.77
N ILE A 616 -6.40 -56.68 17.08
CA ILE A 616 -7.19 -57.71 17.76
C ILE A 616 -8.23 -57.01 18.62
N VAL A 617 -9.50 -57.36 18.44
CA VAL A 617 -10.60 -56.88 19.28
C VAL A 617 -11.13 -58.08 20.07
N PRO A 618 -10.78 -58.19 21.36
CA PRO A 618 -11.35 -59.18 22.26
C PRO A 618 -12.85 -58.90 22.44
N VAL A 619 -13.66 -59.92 22.22
CA VAL A 619 -15.10 -59.89 22.44
C VAL A 619 -15.42 -60.93 23.51
N MET A 620 -15.80 -60.45 24.69
CA MET A 620 -16.05 -61.29 25.86
C MET A 620 -17.54 -61.58 25.96
N VAL A 621 -17.92 -62.85 25.86
CA VAL A 621 -19.31 -63.33 25.94
C VAL A 621 -19.54 -63.89 27.33
N PHE A 622 -20.55 -63.36 28.03
CA PHE A 622 -20.95 -63.79 29.36
C PHE A 622 -21.93 -64.96 29.28
N ASP A 623 -22.05 -65.72 30.37
CA ASP A 623 -22.97 -66.88 30.48
C ASP A 623 -24.45 -66.50 30.23
N ASP A 624 -24.82 -65.26 30.52
CA ASP A 624 -26.17 -64.72 30.28
C ASP A 624 -26.38 -64.18 28.85
N GLY A 625 -25.40 -64.37 27.97
CA GLY A 625 -25.41 -63.94 26.57
C GLY A 625 -25.08 -62.46 26.36
N ARG A 626 -24.78 -61.69 27.41
CA ARG A 626 -24.26 -60.33 27.24
C ARG A 626 -22.85 -60.35 26.64
N VAL A 627 -22.45 -59.24 26.03
CA VAL A 627 -21.16 -59.10 25.36
C VAL A 627 -20.44 -57.84 25.82
N ALA A 628 -19.12 -57.89 25.97
CA ALA A 628 -18.29 -56.73 26.22
C ALA A 628 -17.04 -56.70 25.34
N VAL A 629 -16.58 -55.49 25.04
CA VAL A 629 -15.26 -55.25 24.42
C VAL A 629 -14.37 -54.59 25.47
N PRO A 630 -13.52 -55.34 26.21
CA PRO A 630 -12.75 -54.81 27.33
C PRO A 630 -11.63 -53.83 26.96
N GLY A 631 -11.27 -53.79 25.67
CA GLY A 631 -10.22 -52.96 25.11
C GLY A 631 -9.92 -53.43 23.69
N GLN A 632 -9.08 -52.70 22.97
CA GLN A 632 -8.64 -53.08 21.63
C GLN A 632 -7.12 -53.14 21.63
N LEU A 633 -6.57 -54.10 20.90
CA LEU A 633 -5.13 -54.26 20.73
C LEU A 633 -4.78 -53.88 19.31
N THR A 634 -3.79 -53.01 19.15
CA THR A 634 -3.43 -52.43 17.86
C THR A 634 -1.93 -52.40 17.70
N GLY A 635 -1.42 -52.47 16.47
CA GLY A 635 -0.02 -52.21 16.17
C GLY A 635 0.37 -50.72 16.19
N ALA A 636 -0.59 -49.79 16.34
CA ALA A 636 -0.30 -48.36 16.48
C ALA A 636 -0.23 -47.92 17.94
N THR A 637 0.87 -47.25 18.28
CA THR A 637 1.04 -46.58 19.56
C THR A 637 0.13 -45.35 19.67
N ALA A 638 -0.43 -45.12 20.85
CA ALA A 638 -1.16 -43.89 21.19
C ALA A 638 -0.16 -42.78 21.52
N LEU A 639 -0.13 -41.74 20.67
CA LEU A 639 0.75 -40.57 20.77
C LEU A 639 -0.02 -39.26 20.61
N GLY A 640 0.51 -38.19 21.18
CA GLY A 640 -0.05 -36.83 21.08
C GLY A 640 -1.22 -36.55 22.04
N ASP A 641 -1.89 -35.42 21.81
CA ASP A 641 -2.98 -34.93 22.67
C ASP A 641 -4.35 -35.52 22.29
N GLY A 642 -4.45 -36.12 21.10
CA GLY A 642 -5.60 -36.88 20.64
C GLY A 642 -5.76 -38.20 21.39
N ARG A 643 -6.08 -38.16 22.69
CA ARG A 643 -6.21 -39.32 23.60
C ARG A 643 -7.39 -40.26 23.30
N ARG A 644 -7.76 -40.42 22.03
CA ARG A 644 -8.86 -41.29 21.59
C ARG A 644 -8.41 -42.73 21.32
N LEU A 645 -7.18 -42.92 20.82
CA LEU A 645 -6.69 -44.26 20.48
C LEU A 645 -6.40 -45.11 21.72
N GLY A 646 -5.82 -44.51 22.76
CA GLY A 646 -5.55 -45.16 24.03
C GLY A 646 -6.19 -44.37 25.16
N ALA A 647 -7.18 -44.96 25.82
CA ALA A 647 -7.70 -44.45 27.07
C ALA A 647 -7.29 -45.41 28.18
N SER A 648 -6.82 -44.88 29.31
CA SER A 648 -6.56 -45.61 30.55
C SER A 648 -7.87 -46.16 31.17
N ASN A 649 -8.92 -46.33 30.37
CA ASN A 649 -10.21 -46.86 30.78
C ASN A 649 -10.08 -48.27 31.36
N TRP A 650 -9.07 -49.02 30.92
CA TRP A 650 -8.72 -50.33 31.47
C TRP A 650 -8.24 -50.27 32.93
N THR A 651 -7.75 -49.12 33.42
CA THR A 651 -7.35 -48.94 34.83
C THR A 651 -8.54 -48.77 35.76
N PHE A 652 -9.75 -48.51 35.22
CA PHE A 652 -10.97 -48.46 36.01
C PHE A 652 -11.63 -49.84 36.08
N PRO A 653 -12.18 -50.22 37.24
CA PRO A 653 -12.74 -51.55 37.44
C PRO A 653 -14.04 -51.76 36.65
N ASN A 654 -14.73 -50.70 36.22
CA ASN A 654 -15.99 -50.82 35.50
C ASN A 654 -15.78 -51.25 34.04
N LEU A 655 -16.62 -52.17 33.57
CA LEU A 655 -16.71 -52.61 32.17
C LEU A 655 -18.17 -52.55 31.72
N TYR A 656 -18.42 -51.94 30.56
CA TYR A 656 -19.76 -51.86 29.99
C TYR A 656 -20.08 -53.14 29.21
N VAL A 657 -21.34 -53.61 29.34
CA VAL A 657 -21.84 -54.80 28.66
C VAL A 657 -23.06 -54.45 27.78
N SER A 658 -23.16 -55.06 26.60
CA SER A 658 -24.32 -54.97 25.72
C SER A 658 -25.17 -56.25 25.80
N SER A 659 -26.46 -56.15 25.49
CA SER A 659 -27.31 -57.34 25.32
C SER A 659 -26.91 -58.15 24.08
N SER A 660 -27.20 -59.45 24.07
CA SER A 660 -26.92 -60.35 22.94
C SER A 660 -27.43 -59.81 21.60
N GLY A 661 -28.65 -59.26 21.57
CA GLY A 661 -29.27 -58.70 20.36
C GLY A 661 -28.64 -57.39 19.84
N THR A 662 -27.69 -56.79 20.56
CA THR A 662 -26.98 -55.56 20.16
C THR A 662 -25.46 -55.72 20.11
N ALA A 663 -24.96 -56.97 20.17
CA ALA A 663 -23.54 -57.28 20.16
C ALA A 663 -22.84 -56.75 18.89
N GLU A 664 -23.44 -56.92 17.71
CA GLU A 664 -22.85 -56.45 16.43
C GLU A 664 -22.71 -54.91 16.39
N VAL A 665 -23.70 -54.19 16.93
CA VAL A 665 -23.66 -52.72 17.05
C VAL A 665 -22.56 -52.31 18.03
N HIS A 666 -22.41 -53.02 19.14
CA HIS A 666 -21.39 -52.72 20.14
C HIS A 666 -19.97 -52.93 19.59
N VAL A 667 -19.75 -54.02 18.84
CA VAL A 667 -18.48 -54.28 18.15
C VAL A 667 -18.22 -53.24 17.06
N ALA A 668 -19.22 -52.91 16.24
CA ALA A 668 -19.10 -51.88 15.20
C ALA A 668 -18.72 -50.51 15.80
N ASN A 669 -19.38 -50.07 16.86
CA ASN A 669 -19.05 -48.83 17.59
C ASN A 669 -17.60 -48.86 18.12
N GLY A 670 -17.13 -50.01 18.61
CA GLY A 670 -15.74 -50.18 19.00
C GLY A 670 -14.78 -49.96 17.82
N LEU A 671 -15.06 -50.56 16.66
CA LEU A 671 -14.25 -50.35 15.45
C LEU A 671 -14.30 -48.91 14.93
N GLU A 672 -15.42 -48.21 15.08
CA GLU A 672 -15.49 -46.78 14.77
C GLU A 672 -14.66 -45.94 15.76
N ASP A 673 -14.68 -46.28 17.05
CA ASP A 673 -13.84 -45.62 18.05
C ASP A 673 -12.35 -45.86 17.78
N LEU A 674 -11.99 -47.04 17.29
CA LEU A 674 -10.66 -47.32 16.76
C LEU A 674 -10.32 -46.40 15.60
N ALA A 675 -11.21 -46.30 14.61
CA ALA A 675 -11.01 -45.47 13.42
C ALA A 675 -10.83 -43.99 13.80
N ARG A 676 -11.68 -43.47 14.70
CA ARG A 676 -11.55 -42.11 15.27
C ARG A 676 -10.26 -41.95 16.06
N GLY A 677 -9.86 -42.98 16.80
CA GLY A 677 -8.60 -43.05 17.53
C GLY A 677 -7.40 -42.93 16.60
N LEU A 678 -7.35 -43.75 15.55
CA LEU A 678 -6.30 -43.76 14.54
C LEU A 678 -6.26 -42.44 13.76
N GLN A 679 -7.42 -41.85 13.44
CA GLN A 679 -7.53 -40.55 12.76
C GLN A 679 -6.98 -39.40 13.61
N ALA A 680 -7.18 -39.45 14.93
CA ALA A 680 -6.67 -38.46 15.87
C ALA A 680 -5.25 -38.75 16.38
N ASN A 681 -4.67 -39.91 16.04
CA ASN A 681 -3.40 -40.34 16.59
C ASN A 681 -2.25 -39.46 16.10
N GLY A 682 -1.35 -39.08 17.01
CA GLY A 682 -0.25 -38.16 16.71
C GLY A 682 -0.67 -36.70 16.53
N PHE A 683 -1.97 -36.37 16.61
CA PHE A 683 -2.43 -34.99 16.63
C PHE A 683 -1.97 -34.30 17.91
N ARG A 684 -1.34 -33.12 17.76
CA ARG A 684 -0.88 -32.29 18.87
C ARG A 684 -1.65 -30.99 18.87
N ASP A 685 -2.26 -30.68 20.00
CA ASP A 685 -2.99 -29.44 20.17
C ASP A 685 -1.99 -28.30 20.34
N GLN A 686 -1.85 -27.46 19.31
CA GLN A 686 -1.07 -26.25 19.48
C GLN A 686 -1.85 -25.37 20.48
N ASN A 687 -1.22 -25.04 21.61
CA ASN A 687 -1.80 -24.16 22.63
C ASN A 687 -1.86 -22.70 22.14
N VAL A 688 -2.57 -22.49 21.03
CA VAL A 688 -2.64 -21.28 20.23
C VAL A 688 -4.11 -21.04 19.89
N SER A 689 -4.63 -19.88 20.29
CA SER A 689 -5.97 -19.47 19.88
C SER A 689 -6.03 -19.32 18.36
N GLY A 690 -6.83 -20.16 17.69
CA GLY A 690 -7.00 -20.08 16.24
C GLY A 690 -7.59 -18.75 15.77
N ALA A 691 -8.49 -18.16 16.56
CA ALA A 691 -9.00 -16.82 16.29
C ALA A 691 -7.87 -15.77 16.34
N LEU A 692 -6.98 -15.86 17.33
CA LEU A 692 -5.85 -14.94 17.45
C LEU A 692 -4.89 -15.11 16.28
N LEU A 693 -4.49 -16.34 15.94
CA LEU A 693 -3.59 -16.63 14.82
C LEU A 693 -4.17 -16.12 13.49
N PHE A 694 -5.46 -16.37 13.25
CA PHE A 694 -6.19 -15.89 12.08
C PHE A 694 -6.11 -14.36 11.94
N TRP A 695 -6.45 -13.63 13.00
CA TRP A 695 -6.42 -12.16 12.97
C TRP A 695 -5.01 -11.62 12.83
N LEU A 696 -4.02 -12.24 13.48
CA LEU A 696 -2.62 -11.82 13.39
C LEU A 696 -2.05 -12.01 11.99
N LEU A 697 -2.31 -13.16 11.37
CA LEU A 697 -1.94 -13.42 9.97
C LEU A 697 -2.64 -12.44 9.03
N THR A 698 -3.95 -12.23 9.20
CA THR A 698 -4.73 -11.29 8.37
C THR A 698 -4.12 -9.90 8.40
N VAL A 699 -3.82 -9.37 9.59
CA VAL A 699 -3.22 -8.04 9.77
C VAL A 699 -1.80 -8.00 9.17
N THR A 700 -0.97 -9.00 9.45
CA THR A 700 0.42 -9.06 8.98
C THR A 700 0.51 -9.13 7.45
N LEU A 701 -0.31 -9.97 6.82
CA LEU A 701 -0.41 -10.08 5.36
C LEU A 701 -0.94 -8.78 4.74
N THR A 702 -1.97 -8.17 5.35
CA THR A 702 -2.51 -6.89 4.88
C THR A 702 -1.45 -5.80 4.92
N LEU A 703 -0.72 -5.68 6.03
CA LEU A 703 0.41 -4.76 6.17
C LEU A 703 1.51 -5.06 5.14
N GLY A 704 1.79 -6.34 4.88
CA GLY A 704 2.76 -6.79 3.88
C GLY A 704 2.38 -6.31 2.48
N LEU A 705 1.14 -6.53 2.07
CA LEU A 705 0.60 -6.08 0.77
C LEU A 705 0.64 -4.56 0.63
N LEU A 706 0.26 -3.82 1.69
CA LEU A 706 0.30 -2.36 1.68
C LEU A 706 1.75 -1.85 1.58
N THR A 707 2.68 -2.48 2.28
CA THR A 707 4.10 -2.13 2.25
C THR A 707 4.68 -2.44 0.87
N ALA A 708 4.38 -3.60 0.28
CA ALA A 708 4.76 -3.95 -1.08
C ALA A 708 4.21 -2.94 -2.11
N ALA A 709 2.94 -2.53 -1.99
CA ALA A 709 2.36 -1.50 -2.85
C ALA A 709 3.06 -0.14 -2.71
N GLN A 710 3.51 0.22 -1.51
CA GLN A 710 4.33 1.41 -1.30
C GLN A 710 5.74 1.27 -1.88
N VAL A 711 6.36 0.08 -1.78
CA VAL A 711 7.66 -0.22 -2.39
C VAL A 711 7.58 -0.14 -3.92
N VAL A 712 6.54 -0.69 -4.56
CA VAL A 712 6.33 -0.56 -6.01
C VAL A 712 6.19 0.91 -6.41
N ARG A 713 5.43 1.70 -5.64
CA ARG A 713 5.33 3.16 -5.85
C ARG A 713 6.68 3.87 -5.68
N PHE A 714 7.54 3.41 -4.78
CA PHE A 714 8.87 3.95 -4.56
C PHE A 714 9.88 3.52 -5.64
N GLY A 715 9.85 2.25 -6.04
CA GLY A 715 10.66 1.66 -7.12
C GLY A 715 10.40 2.32 -8.46
N GLY A 716 9.14 2.57 -8.81
CA GLY A 716 8.78 3.35 -10.01
C GLY A 716 9.31 4.79 -10.03
N LEU A 717 9.71 5.34 -8.87
CA LEU A 717 10.33 6.67 -8.72
C LEU A 717 11.87 6.61 -8.65
N ILE A 718 12.47 5.50 -8.21
CA ILE A 718 13.92 5.27 -8.32
C ILE A 718 14.29 4.93 -9.77
N SER A 719 13.45 4.17 -10.48
CA SER A 719 13.62 3.89 -11.92
C SER A 719 13.59 5.16 -12.78
N ALA A 720 13.14 6.30 -12.25
CA ALA A 720 13.27 7.60 -12.93
C ALA A 720 14.73 8.10 -13.05
N ARG A 721 15.68 7.56 -12.27
CA ARG A 721 17.14 7.76 -12.48
C ARG A 721 17.68 6.93 -13.65
N LEU A 722 17.04 5.82 -13.97
CA LEU A 722 17.32 5.05 -15.18
C LEU A 722 16.48 5.62 -16.32
N GLY A 723 16.95 6.70 -16.95
CA GLY A 723 16.31 7.41 -18.08
C GLY A 723 16.05 6.57 -19.35
N ARG A 724 16.01 5.24 -19.23
CA ARG A 724 15.88 4.26 -20.30
C ARG A 724 14.42 3.86 -20.57
N PHE A 725 13.48 4.19 -19.68
CA PHE A 725 12.10 3.68 -19.71
C PHE A 725 11.05 4.81 -19.86
N GLY A 726 10.24 4.74 -20.93
CA GLY A 726 9.12 5.64 -21.25
C GLY A 726 8.83 5.76 -22.76
N ARG A 727 7.57 6.06 -23.15
CA ARG A 727 7.21 6.36 -24.55
C ARG A 727 7.91 7.67 -24.96
N GLY A 728 8.86 7.61 -25.91
CA GLY A 728 9.62 8.79 -26.37
C GLY A 728 10.95 9.06 -25.64
N GLY A 729 11.41 8.20 -24.72
CA GLY A 729 12.69 8.39 -24.03
C GLY A 729 13.92 8.40 -24.96
N ALA A 730 13.91 7.59 -26.02
CA ALA A 730 14.96 7.61 -27.05
C ALA A 730 14.99 8.92 -27.85
N ALA A 731 13.82 9.48 -28.15
CA ALA A 731 13.66 10.74 -28.86
C ALA A 731 14.23 11.93 -28.06
N LEU A 732 13.97 11.97 -26.75
CA LEU A 732 14.55 12.98 -25.85
C LEU A 732 16.08 12.88 -25.77
N ARG A 733 16.66 11.67 -25.80
CA ARG A 733 18.12 11.48 -25.82
C ARG A 733 18.77 12.01 -27.09
N ARG A 734 18.17 11.74 -28.26
CA ARG A 734 18.65 12.30 -29.53
C ARG A 734 18.60 13.82 -29.50
N ALA A 735 17.45 14.40 -29.11
CA ALA A 735 17.31 15.85 -28.98
C ALA A 735 18.35 16.47 -28.03
N ARG A 736 18.74 15.76 -26.96
CA ARG A 736 19.77 16.22 -26.03
C ARG A 736 21.18 16.13 -26.62
N ALA A 737 21.50 15.04 -27.32
CA ALA A 737 22.77 14.91 -28.03
C ALA A 737 22.93 15.98 -29.12
N ASP A 738 21.85 16.24 -29.87
CA ASP A 738 21.82 17.28 -30.90
C ASP A 738 21.99 18.70 -30.28
N LEU A 739 21.38 18.94 -29.11
CA LEU A 739 21.57 20.17 -28.35
C LEU A 739 22.99 20.34 -27.82
N ASP A 740 23.63 19.27 -27.38
CA ASP A 740 25.02 19.28 -26.92
C ASP A 740 25.97 19.59 -28.09
N GLN A 741 25.69 19.04 -29.26
CA GLN A 741 26.44 19.33 -30.49
C GLN A 741 26.28 20.79 -30.94
N LEU A 742 25.06 21.34 -30.89
CA LEU A 742 24.81 22.76 -31.21
C LEU A 742 25.46 23.71 -30.19
N ALA A 743 25.55 23.31 -28.92
CA ALA A 743 26.25 24.10 -27.91
C ALA A 743 27.78 24.11 -28.13
N LEU A 744 28.35 22.99 -28.59
CA LEU A 744 29.77 22.91 -28.94
C LEU A 744 30.11 23.75 -30.19
N GLY A 745 29.25 23.74 -31.22
CA GLY A 745 29.44 24.57 -32.42
C GLY A 745 29.34 26.08 -32.17
N LEU A 746 28.65 26.50 -31.10
CA LEU A 746 28.53 27.90 -30.71
C LEU A 746 29.89 28.53 -30.33
N ASP A 747 30.78 27.77 -29.70
CA ASP A 747 32.13 28.24 -29.32
C ASP A 747 33.01 28.49 -30.56
N ASP A 748 32.92 27.64 -31.59
CA ASP A 748 33.62 27.84 -32.88
C ASP A 748 33.04 29.03 -33.67
N SER A 749 31.71 29.22 -33.63
CA SER A 749 31.04 30.35 -34.28
C SER A 749 31.43 31.71 -33.67
N ARG A 750 31.63 31.77 -32.33
CA ARG A 750 32.07 32.99 -31.63
C ARG A 750 33.48 33.39 -32.00
N LEU A 751 34.39 32.43 -32.21
CA LEU A 751 35.76 32.68 -32.64
C LEU A 751 35.82 33.25 -34.07
N ASN A 752 35.01 32.72 -35.00
CA ASN A 752 34.97 33.21 -36.39
C ASN A 752 34.20 34.54 -36.54
N THR A 753 33.17 34.78 -35.73
CA THR A 753 32.35 36.01 -35.80
C THR A 753 33.13 37.24 -35.30
N VAL A 754 34.01 37.07 -34.30
CA VAL A 754 34.91 38.13 -33.81
C VAL A 754 36.00 38.47 -34.84
N ALA A 755 36.38 37.53 -35.71
CA ALA A 755 37.36 37.78 -36.77
C ALA A 755 36.80 38.59 -37.96
N VAL A 756 35.48 38.57 -38.20
CA VAL A 756 34.86 39.14 -39.41
C VAL A 756 34.09 40.45 -39.15
N LEU A 757 33.60 40.72 -37.93
CA LEU A 757 32.69 41.84 -37.65
C LEU A 757 33.32 43.11 -37.03
N GLY A 758 34.65 43.25 -37.10
CA GLY A 758 35.38 44.40 -36.55
C GLY A 758 35.19 45.75 -37.27
N ALA A 759 34.34 45.89 -38.29
CA ALA A 759 34.22 47.12 -39.06
C ALA A 759 32.78 47.47 -39.51
N GLY A 760 32.11 48.41 -38.82
CA GLY A 760 31.00 49.20 -39.37
C GLY A 760 29.59 49.04 -38.75
N ALA A 761 28.78 50.09 -38.91
CA ALA A 761 27.47 50.35 -38.27
C ALA A 761 26.30 49.39 -38.62
N ALA A 762 26.55 48.28 -39.33
CA ALA A 762 25.58 47.21 -39.57
C ALA A 762 25.49 46.19 -38.40
N SER A 763 26.20 46.46 -37.31
CA SER A 763 26.43 45.56 -36.17
C SER A 763 25.22 45.28 -35.27
N SER A 764 24.08 45.97 -35.41
CA SER A 764 22.96 45.81 -34.46
C SER A 764 22.00 44.67 -34.78
N SER A 765 21.83 44.28 -36.04
CA SER A 765 20.85 43.24 -36.46
C SER A 765 21.43 41.82 -36.35
N ALA A 766 22.65 41.60 -36.84
CA ALA A 766 23.29 40.29 -36.77
C ALA A 766 23.65 39.88 -35.33
N GLU A 767 24.04 40.84 -34.49
CA GLU A 767 24.30 40.61 -33.07
C GLU A 767 23.01 40.31 -32.30
N ALA A 768 21.88 40.94 -32.69
CA ALA A 768 20.57 40.62 -32.12
C ALA A 768 20.11 39.20 -32.52
N ASP A 769 20.31 38.79 -33.77
CA ASP A 769 19.97 37.45 -34.25
C ASP A 769 20.79 36.34 -33.57
N GLN A 770 22.09 36.55 -33.37
CA GLN A 770 22.95 35.59 -32.64
C GLN A 770 22.53 35.45 -31.17
N ARG A 771 22.19 36.55 -30.51
CA ARG A 771 21.71 36.53 -29.12
C ARG A 771 20.35 35.81 -29.00
N LEU A 772 19.48 35.92 -30.00
CA LEU A 772 18.22 35.17 -30.07
C LEU A 772 18.45 33.66 -30.24
N PHE A 773 19.45 33.26 -31.02
CA PHE A 773 19.86 31.87 -31.20
C PHE A 773 20.40 31.26 -29.90
N GLU A 774 21.35 31.92 -29.24
CA GLU A 774 21.92 31.48 -27.96
C GLU A 774 20.83 31.30 -26.88
N ARG A 775 19.83 32.19 -26.88
CA ARG A 775 18.69 32.13 -25.95
C ARG A 775 17.74 30.98 -26.22
N ALA A 776 17.44 30.72 -27.49
CA ALA A 776 16.60 29.59 -27.88
C ALA A 776 17.26 28.25 -27.52
N LEU A 777 18.58 28.17 -27.64
CA LEU A 777 19.37 27.00 -27.24
C LEU A 777 19.28 26.74 -25.72
N VAL A 778 19.47 27.77 -24.88
CA VAL A 778 19.36 27.65 -23.41
C VAL A 778 17.94 27.23 -22.98
N MET A 779 16.90 27.74 -23.65
CA MET A 779 15.51 27.35 -23.39
C MET A 779 15.23 25.90 -23.77
N ALA A 780 15.76 25.44 -24.90
CA ALA A 780 15.66 24.04 -25.33
C ALA A 780 16.35 23.09 -24.34
N TRP A 781 17.54 23.49 -23.84
CA TRP A 781 18.29 22.73 -22.84
C TRP A 781 17.54 22.60 -21.51
N ARG A 782 16.90 23.68 -21.04
CA ARG A 782 16.05 23.65 -19.83
C ARG A 782 14.81 22.77 -20.01
N GLU A 783 14.13 22.86 -21.15
CA GLU A 783 12.97 22.01 -21.46
C GLU A 783 13.38 20.53 -21.54
N ALA A 784 14.56 20.21 -22.09
CA ALA A 784 15.11 18.85 -22.10
C ALA A 784 15.38 18.31 -20.69
N ALA A 785 15.99 19.12 -19.82
CA ALA A 785 16.27 18.77 -18.43
C ALA A 785 14.97 18.54 -17.64
N ASP A 786 13.94 19.36 -17.89
CA ASP A 786 12.63 19.23 -17.28
C ASP A 786 11.89 17.96 -17.71
N LEU A 787 11.92 17.63 -19.00
CA LEU A 787 11.34 16.38 -19.52
C LEU A 787 12.06 15.15 -18.96
N ALA A 788 13.38 15.25 -18.76
CA ALA A 788 14.19 14.23 -18.10
C ALA A 788 13.96 14.13 -16.58
N ALA A 789 13.28 15.11 -15.96
CA ALA A 789 12.99 15.12 -14.54
C ALA A 789 11.61 14.53 -14.17
N LEU A 790 10.72 14.30 -15.15
CA LEU A 790 9.36 13.81 -14.92
C LEU A 790 9.33 12.37 -14.38
N PRO A 791 8.37 11.98 -13.53
CA PRO A 791 8.20 10.60 -13.04
C PRO A 791 7.67 9.66 -14.14
N LEU A 792 7.91 8.35 -13.98
CA LEU A 792 7.60 7.33 -14.99
C LEU A 792 6.14 7.34 -15.45
N ALA A 793 5.19 7.47 -14.52
CA ALA A 793 3.76 7.56 -14.83
C ALA A 793 3.41 8.75 -15.74
N ALA A 794 4.08 9.90 -15.57
CA ALA A 794 3.88 11.06 -16.43
C ALA A 794 4.56 10.88 -17.81
N ARG A 795 5.68 10.14 -17.89
CA ARG A 795 6.36 9.81 -19.15
C ARG A 795 5.61 8.80 -20.02
N LEU A 796 4.66 8.08 -19.45
CA LEU A 796 3.77 7.19 -20.19
C LEU A 796 2.56 7.93 -20.81
N SER A 797 2.36 9.21 -20.46
CA SER A 797 1.26 10.02 -20.98
C SER A 797 1.52 10.53 -22.41
N GLN A 798 0.46 10.71 -23.18
CA GLN A 798 0.53 11.27 -24.54
C GLN A 798 1.11 12.69 -24.56
N HIS A 799 0.75 13.50 -23.56
CA HIS A 799 1.25 14.86 -23.41
C HIS A 799 2.79 14.95 -23.26
N TYR A 800 3.43 13.92 -22.69
CA TYR A 800 4.88 13.84 -22.64
C TYR A 800 5.48 13.66 -24.04
N VAL A 801 4.91 12.75 -24.83
CA VAL A 801 5.34 12.49 -26.22
C VAL A 801 5.21 13.76 -27.07
N ASP A 802 4.12 14.52 -26.91
CA ASP A 802 3.90 15.77 -27.65
C ASP A 802 4.92 16.85 -27.31
N ARG A 803 5.33 16.95 -26.03
CA ARG A 803 6.39 17.88 -25.59
C ARG A 803 7.76 17.48 -26.11
N VAL A 804 8.11 16.20 -26.05
CA VAL A 804 9.38 15.69 -26.62
C VAL A 804 9.44 15.95 -28.13
N THR A 805 8.33 15.72 -28.85
CA THR A 805 8.26 15.96 -30.30
C THR A 805 8.40 17.45 -30.64
N ARG A 806 7.77 18.35 -29.86
CA ARG A 806 7.96 19.80 -30.03
C ARG A 806 9.40 20.22 -29.79
N LEU A 807 10.03 19.69 -28.75
CA LEU A 807 11.45 19.95 -28.47
C LEU A 807 12.33 19.50 -29.65
N GLN A 808 12.10 18.31 -30.19
CA GLN A 808 12.84 17.83 -31.37
C GLN A 808 12.69 18.75 -32.58
N ARG A 809 11.48 19.23 -32.88
CA ARG A 809 11.27 20.19 -33.99
C ARG A 809 12.02 21.49 -33.75
N LEU A 810 12.04 21.98 -32.51
CA LEU A 810 12.76 23.20 -32.15
C LEU A 810 14.26 23.02 -32.30
N VAL A 811 14.82 21.89 -31.86
CA VAL A 811 16.23 21.54 -32.03
C VAL A 811 16.60 21.42 -33.52
N ALA A 812 15.77 20.76 -34.33
CA ALA A 812 15.99 20.67 -35.78
C ALA A 812 15.94 22.04 -36.47
N THR A 813 15.05 22.94 -36.03
CA THR A 813 14.97 24.31 -36.56
C THR A 813 16.20 25.14 -36.19
N LEU A 814 16.73 24.95 -34.97
CA LEU A 814 17.97 25.59 -34.55
C LEU A 814 19.16 25.06 -35.36
N GLY A 815 19.28 23.74 -35.52
CA GLY A 815 20.35 23.15 -36.34
C GLY A 815 20.31 23.57 -37.82
N GLY A 816 19.11 23.66 -38.40
CA GLY A 816 18.95 24.19 -39.77
C GLY A 816 19.36 25.66 -39.91
N ARG A 817 19.15 26.48 -38.87
CA ARG A 817 19.57 27.89 -38.86
C ARG A 817 21.08 28.05 -38.69
N ASP A 818 21.69 27.26 -37.82
CA ASP A 818 23.15 27.28 -37.62
C ASP A 818 23.89 26.89 -38.90
N ALA A 819 23.43 25.84 -39.59
CA ALA A 819 23.95 25.43 -40.89
C ALA A 819 23.77 26.51 -41.99
N ASP A 820 22.69 27.29 -41.95
CA ASP A 820 22.46 28.37 -42.91
C ASP A 820 23.38 29.58 -42.67
N VAL A 821 23.63 29.92 -41.40
CA VAL A 821 24.62 30.94 -41.01
C VAL A 821 26.02 30.50 -41.42
N HIS A 822 26.38 29.23 -41.16
CA HIS A 822 27.69 28.70 -41.56
C HIS A 822 27.90 28.81 -43.08
N ARG A 823 26.93 28.36 -43.89
CA ARG A 823 26.97 28.46 -45.37
C ARG A 823 27.09 29.90 -45.87
N ARG A 824 26.37 30.84 -45.25
CA ARG A 824 26.49 32.27 -45.62
C ARG A 824 27.85 32.83 -45.26
N THR A 825 28.42 32.41 -44.13
CA THR A 825 29.76 32.83 -43.69
C THR A 825 30.84 32.25 -44.61
N GLU A 826 30.72 30.99 -45.02
CA GLU A 826 31.59 30.37 -46.03
C GLU A 826 31.48 31.08 -47.39
N ALA A 827 30.27 31.35 -47.88
CA ALA A 827 30.07 32.09 -49.12
C ALA A 827 30.65 33.52 -49.06
N LEU A 828 30.62 34.16 -47.88
CA LEU A 828 31.23 35.48 -47.66
C LEU A 828 32.76 35.40 -47.55
N MET A 829 33.30 34.33 -46.96
CA MET A 829 34.74 34.04 -46.93
C MET A 829 35.29 33.67 -48.32
N GLU A 830 34.52 32.96 -49.14
CA GLU A 830 34.85 32.72 -50.56
C GLU A 830 34.76 34.00 -51.38
N ALA A 831 33.73 34.83 -51.17
CA ALA A 831 33.59 36.12 -51.84
C ALA A 831 34.72 37.09 -51.47
N THR A 832 35.20 37.08 -50.22
CA THR A 832 36.33 37.91 -49.78
C THR A 832 37.68 37.36 -50.22
N ARG A 833 37.85 36.03 -50.34
CA ARG A 833 39.04 35.43 -50.99
C ARG A 833 39.08 35.68 -52.50
N GLY A 834 37.92 35.80 -53.16
CA GLY A 834 37.82 36.14 -54.58
C GLY A 834 38.17 37.60 -54.92
N VAL A 835 38.16 38.51 -53.94
CA VAL A 835 38.49 39.94 -54.12
C VAL A 835 39.98 40.24 -53.84
N GLY A 836 40.71 39.32 -53.18
CA GLY A 836 42.15 39.44 -52.90
C GLY A 836 43.09 38.76 -53.92
N GLY A 837 42.55 38.21 -55.01
CA GLY A 837 43.31 37.52 -56.05
C GLY A 837 43.18 38.20 -57.42
N ARG A 838 43.72 39.42 -57.55
CA ARG A 838 44.19 39.99 -58.81
C ARG A 838 45.32 40.98 -58.57
#